data_AF-A0A662J7C7-F1
#
_entry.id   AF-A0A662J7C7-F1
#
_cell.length_a   1.000
_cell.length_b   1.000
_cell.length_c   1.000
_cell.angle_alpha   90.00
_cell.angle_beta   90.00
_cell.angle_gamma   90.00
#
_symmetry.space_group_name_H-M   'P 1'
#
loop_
_entity.id
_entity.type
_entity.pdbx_description
1 polymer ?
#
loop_
_entity_poly.entity_id
_entity_poly.type
_entity_poly.pdbx_seq_one_letter_code
_entity_poly.pdbx_strand_id
1 'polypeptide(L)'
;MVMKGDRVIVAIGVVILLLAAVGVYFYKPAERKAFTATGEVLCLLHGTLREVPSAIEVADTNPFYPLIVTPIAIHYDKSGEREVIPLFVKNISNPSKAITRTKELIGKPVDLVINGGKSPKELSLELAERFWKKTDLALLIKDDKEGYEIGLPAVPIASYLSIPVIVTNKMDSRVSSVLGKLKVKHILVCGNLSTERFSSYKIRDPEDALNITIDLVEELFGEVKYITLTNPLDAWPPKVLDRKQVTIGPVEIPSICSTKIVQTLMNFILKGGEIEIGNFTIPEDYKYALIKFEGINLDSDEVDELGDAVNFYVGIDDPNLPESLQDKGVVAGGTSWGGIPVRDATGKVIKDRFYTEAILYDMGGKRCKVTASGTWFTKSKGRVMANIEILKLDRPTYAMAKKLSTITPYLTAYHKGILFARSDFAFAPDDNALTRDLKRCPGYYSPMRNPRLAEPLCKHVFDKIHKPLNALLAKLAGIPLNDLRHLRDYYKDNPVYIAVVGDAIMLPQIVYQNYMEPLDEKEPIAYTGGGTPSDFIYGDIDPIPYDWSNLANDTFSYYPYQENIVGRIIGWDVQDVSALINRVIFYYDIINKLGDWKDTAANLVGGGQDFQRPPIRYFIFGTLLHLTPRGEPMKYWTGYGEVFLKRTEEVVLKPMGFKVLSAYDTEAALVGFTDNALEKIKKSCLLNRLLFFKGYMKKLVGQDVVKGKEYVERSNLIWLNAHGNQHVFMAPGPYLVAAGLGGPILHRILLQIVPNVMGGFLGPGYHLVNLGEYSTRNVENLNLGPSLVWIESCVVGRIEGVYPTESGFQAFLHAGAAAVIASSTGSNIAGGYLEPKKHRYDLPWTVWRAYLNTTRNMKKGIYPDSHFGYLIFEEMCKGLMKNATVGLAFRNAKNAYLPKDANWTLWWNPPLGENLKDIYSKEMSKSKKDRMLKAKYISFQEY
;
A
#
# COMPACT_ATOMS: atom_id res chain seq x y z
N MET A 1 -6.63 -102.01 -18.17
CA MET A 1 -7.66 -101.07 -18.65
C MET A 1 -7.12 -99.65 -18.44
N VAL A 2 -6.38 -99.13 -19.42
CA VAL A 2 -5.76 -97.79 -19.36
C VAL A 2 -6.66 -96.86 -20.18
N MET A 3 -7.25 -95.88 -19.49
CA MET A 3 -8.36 -95.06 -20.00
C MET A 3 -7.90 -94.12 -21.12
N LYS A 4 -8.69 -94.06 -22.21
CA LYS A 4 -8.53 -93.19 -23.38
C LYS A 4 -8.62 -91.67 -23.09
N GLY A 5 -8.69 -91.24 -21.83
CA GLY A 5 -8.87 -89.84 -21.42
C GLY A 5 -7.57 -89.04 -21.23
N ASP A 6 -6.45 -89.69 -20.88
CA ASP A 6 -5.23 -88.99 -20.46
C ASP A 6 -4.52 -88.23 -21.60
N ARG A 7 -4.59 -88.75 -22.83
CA ARG A 7 -3.96 -88.07 -23.99
C ARG A 7 -4.68 -86.78 -24.38
N VAL A 8 -5.99 -86.70 -24.16
CA VAL A 8 -6.78 -85.51 -24.47
C VAL A 8 -6.52 -84.41 -23.44
N ILE A 9 -6.40 -84.78 -22.17
CA ILE A 9 -6.07 -83.83 -21.08
C ILE A 9 -4.66 -83.26 -21.27
N VAL A 10 -3.68 -84.10 -21.62
CA VAL A 10 -2.31 -83.64 -21.92
C VAL A 10 -2.28 -82.75 -23.17
N ALA A 11 -3.01 -83.10 -24.23
CA ALA A 11 -3.10 -82.29 -25.44
C ALA A 11 -3.73 -80.92 -25.17
N ILE A 12 -4.82 -80.86 -24.39
CA ILE A 12 -5.46 -79.60 -23.98
C ILE A 12 -4.50 -78.79 -23.10
N GLY A 13 -3.79 -79.43 -22.17
CA GLY A 13 -2.78 -78.77 -21.33
C GLY A 13 -1.63 -78.15 -22.14
N VAL A 14 -1.14 -78.87 -23.17
CA VAL A 14 -0.10 -78.36 -24.09
C VAL A 14 -0.62 -77.21 -24.94
N VAL A 15 -1.87 -77.28 -25.43
CA VAL A 15 -2.49 -76.18 -26.19
C VAL A 15 -2.69 -74.94 -25.32
N ILE A 16 -3.12 -75.09 -24.05
CA ILE A 16 -3.24 -73.96 -23.11
C ILE A 16 -1.88 -73.36 -22.81
N LEU A 17 -0.84 -74.18 -22.61
CA LEU A 17 0.53 -73.72 -22.40
C LEU A 17 1.11 -73.00 -23.62
N LEU A 18 0.83 -73.50 -24.82
CA LEU A 18 1.23 -72.84 -26.08
C LEU A 18 0.48 -71.52 -26.27
N LEU A 19 -0.83 -71.47 -25.99
CA LEU A 19 -1.61 -70.24 -26.07
C LEU A 19 -1.17 -69.22 -25.01
N ALA A 20 -0.81 -69.66 -23.80
CA ALA A 20 -0.25 -68.81 -22.76
C ALA A 20 1.16 -68.32 -23.14
N ALA A 21 2.01 -69.19 -23.68
CA ALA A 21 3.36 -68.83 -24.15
C ALA A 21 3.31 -67.87 -25.34
N VAL A 22 2.39 -68.06 -26.29
CA VAL A 22 2.08 -67.13 -27.38
C VAL A 22 1.54 -65.82 -26.80
N GLY A 23 0.61 -65.87 -25.85
CA GLY A 23 0.09 -64.70 -25.15
C GLY A 23 1.19 -63.87 -24.49
N VAL A 24 2.16 -64.51 -23.84
CA VAL A 24 3.32 -63.86 -23.21
C VAL A 24 4.34 -63.37 -24.24
N TYR A 25 4.59 -64.13 -25.31
CA TYR A 25 5.54 -63.78 -26.38
C TYR A 25 5.05 -62.59 -27.21
N PHE A 26 3.74 -62.48 -27.44
CA PHE A 26 3.11 -61.36 -28.14
C PHE A 26 2.61 -60.25 -27.21
N TYR A 27 2.71 -60.42 -25.88
CA TYR A 27 2.48 -59.34 -24.93
C TYR A 27 3.65 -58.36 -24.99
N LYS A 28 3.54 -57.38 -25.89
CA LYS A 28 4.28 -56.14 -25.78
C LYS A 28 3.58 -55.31 -24.70
N PRO A 29 4.19 -55.04 -23.53
CA PRO A 29 3.66 -54.01 -22.65
C PRO A 29 3.55 -52.74 -23.49
N ALA A 30 2.35 -52.17 -23.60
CA ALA A 30 2.21 -50.86 -24.20
C ALA A 30 3.24 -49.95 -23.53
N GLU A 31 4.08 -49.28 -24.32
CA GLU A 31 4.98 -48.27 -23.77
C GLU A 31 4.13 -47.36 -22.88
N ARG A 32 4.43 -47.34 -21.58
CA ARG A 32 3.78 -46.40 -20.66
C ARG A 32 4.18 -45.02 -21.16
N LYS A 33 3.34 -44.40 -21.99
CA LYS A 33 3.49 -42.99 -22.33
C LYS A 33 3.60 -42.23 -21.01
N ALA A 34 4.69 -41.48 -20.86
CA ALA A 34 4.89 -40.64 -19.70
C ALA A 34 3.70 -39.67 -19.58
N PHE A 35 3.19 -39.46 -18.38
CA PHE A 35 2.11 -38.51 -18.16
C PHE A 35 2.61 -37.09 -18.44
N THR A 36 1.93 -36.39 -19.34
CA THR A 36 2.21 -35.01 -19.70
C THR A 36 1.14 -34.11 -19.08
N ALA A 37 1.56 -33.04 -18.41
CA ALA A 37 0.65 -32.09 -17.78
C ALA A 37 0.30 -30.94 -18.74
N THR A 38 -0.39 -31.23 -19.84
CA THR A 38 -0.91 -30.20 -20.77
C THR A 38 -2.35 -29.83 -20.43
N GLY A 39 -2.82 -28.65 -20.84
CA GLY A 39 -4.21 -28.20 -20.66
C GLY A 39 -5.24 -29.25 -21.09
N GLU A 40 -5.11 -29.75 -22.33
CA GLU A 40 -5.98 -30.79 -22.91
C GLU A 40 -6.03 -32.11 -22.09
N VAL A 41 -4.93 -32.49 -21.45
CA VAL A 41 -4.89 -33.72 -20.64
C VAL A 41 -5.45 -33.44 -19.25
N LEU A 42 -5.10 -32.29 -18.67
CA LEU A 42 -5.49 -31.91 -17.32
C LEU A 42 -6.98 -31.60 -17.20
N CYS A 43 -7.59 -30.97 -18.21
CA CYS A 43 -9.03 -30.64 -18.20
C CYS A 43 -9.93 -31.88 -18.13
N LEU A 44 -9.40 -33.07 -18.50
CA LEU A 44 -10.09 -34.36 -18.39
C LEU A 44 -10.02 -34.98 -16.99
N LEU A 45 -9.15 -34.45 -16.12
CA LEU A 45 -8.93 -34.94 -14.76
C LEU A 45 -9.67 -34.05 -13.76
N HIS A 46 -10.30 -34.64 -12.76
CA HIS A 46 -11.08 -33.87 -11.79
C HIS A 46 -11.20 -34.58 -10.44
N GLY A 47 -11.28 -33.79 -9.37
CA GLY A 47 -11.67 -34.30 -8.05
C GLY A 47 -13.15 -34.09 -7.76
N THR A 48 -13.72 -34.92 -6.90
CA THR A 48 -15.09 -34.74 -6.41
C THR A 48 -15.03 -34.51 -4.91
N LEU A 49 -15.43 -33.33 -4.49
CA LEU A 49 -15.54 -32.97 -3.09
C LEU A 49 -16.80 -33.60 -2.45
N ARG A 50 -16.75 -33.75 -1.13
CA ARG A 50 -17.90 -33.99 -0.26
C ARG A 50 -18.47 -32.63 0.17
N GLU A 51 -19.23 -32.61 1.25
CA GLU A 51 -19.67 -31.37 1.89
C GLU A 51 -18.46 -30.53 2.31
N VAL A 52 -18.44 -29.28 1.84
CA VAL A 52 -17.40 -28.27 2.11
C VAL A 52 -17.86 -27.33 3.23
N PRO A 53 -16.93 -26.67 3.96
CA PRO A 53 -17.30 -25.81 5.09
C PRO A 53 -17.93 -24.49 4.64
N SER A 54 -18.70 -23.84 5.51
CA SER A 54 -19.30 -22.53 5.18
C SER A 54 -18.30 -21.36 5.20
N ALA A 55 -17.24 -21.48 6.01
CA ALA A 55 -16.08 -20.60 6.05
C ALA A 55 -14.88 -21.30 6.70
N ILE A 56 -13.67 -20.83 6.39
CA ILE A 56 -12.41 -21.42 6.85
C ILE A 56 -11.57 -20.36 7.58
N GLU A 57 -11.10 -20.68 8.79
CA GLU A 57 -10.05 -19.93 9.47
C GLU A 57 -8.72 -20.69 9.42
N VAL A 58 -7.64 -19.99 9.09
CA VAL A 58 -6.31 -20.58 8.94
C VAL A 58 -5.26 -19.77 9.69
N ALA A 59 -4.45 -20.45 10.48
CA ALA A 59 -3.30 -19.84 11.14
C ALA A 59 -2.27 -19.31 10.13
N ASP A 60 -1.81 -18.09 10.34
CA ASP A 60 -0.73 -17.46 9.57
C ASP A 60 0.68 -17.99 9.92
N THR A 61 0.78 -18.95 10.86
CA THR A 61 2.05 -19.44 11.41
C THR A 61 2.89 -20.22 10.40
N ASN A 62 2.27 -20.89 9.42
CA ASN A 62 2.95 -21.63 8.37
C ASN A 62 2.40 -21.26 6.98
N PRO A 63 3.27 -20.92 6.01
CA PRO A 63 2.84 -20.47 4.69
C PRO A 63 2.14 -21.54 3.84
N PHE A 64 2.26 -22.83 4.19
CA PHE A 64 1.58 -23.91 3.46
C PHE A 64 0.11 -24.08 3.84
N TYR A 65 -0.34 -23.63 5.02
CA TYR A 65 -1.72 -23.86 5.43
C TYR A 65 -2.74 -23.19 4.49
N PRO A 66 -2.58 -21.92 4.06
CA PRO A 66 -3.47 -21.31 3.07
C PRO A 66 -3.46 -22.06 1.73
N LEU A 67 -2.29 -22.52 1.26
CA LEU A 67 -2.16 -23.28 0.01
C LEU A 67 -2.95 -24.61 0.07
N ILE A 68 -2.89 -25.32 1.20
CA ILE A 68 -3.59 -26.60 1.40
C ILE A 68 -5.12 -26.43 1.30
N VAL A 69 -5.66 -25.36 1.91
CA VAL A 69 -7.12 -25.15 1.95
C VAL A 69 -7.67 -24.39 0.75
N THR A 70 -6.81 -23.77 -0.07
CA THR A 70 -7.24 -23.01 -1.25
C THR A 70 -8.17 -23.81 -2.17
N PRO A 71 -7.86 -25.06 -2.59
CA PRO A 71 -8.77 -25.85 -3.44
C PRO A 71 -10.01 -26.38 -2.71
N ILE A 72 -10.16 -26.13 -1.41
CA ILE A 72 -11.43 -26.29 -0.70
C ILE A 72 -12.19 -24.96 -0.81
N ALA A 73 -11.50 -23.85 -0.55
CA ALA A 73 -12.08 -22.51 -0.47
C ALA A 73 -12.56 -21.95 -1.81
N ILE A 74 -11.86 -22.25 -2.90
CA ILE A 74 -12.23 -21.93 -4.28
C ILE A 74 -12.03 -23.18 -5.10
N HIS A 75 -13.11 -23.63 -5.72
CA HIS A 75 -13.04 -24.81 -6.55
C HIS A 75 -14.12 -24.75 -7.63
N TYR A 76 -13.92 -25.57 -8.65
CA TYR A 76 -14.74 -25.56 -9.85
C TYR A 76 -15.32 -26.95 -10.06
N ASP A 77 -16.57 -27.03 -10.50
CA ASP A 77 -17.13 -28.31 -10.94
C ASP A 77 -16.76 -28.63 -12.40
N LYS A 78 -17.25 -29.77 -12.92
CA LYS A 78 -16.98 -30.18 -14.29
C LYS A 78 -17.62 -29.29 -15.37
N SER A 79 -18.64 -28.51 -15.01
CA SER A 79 -19.24 -27.50 -15.88
C SER A 79 -18.47 -26.17 -15.87
N GLY A 80 -17.46 -26.03 -15.01
CA GLY A 80 -16.73 -24.79 -14.81
C GLY A 80 -17.46 -23.79 -13.91
N GLU A 81 -18.50 -24.24 -13.19
CA GLU A 81 -19.16 -23.43 -12.18
C GLU A 81 -18.30 -23.33 -10.93
N ARG A 82 -18.24 -22.13 -10.36
CA ARG A 82 -17.31 -21.78 -9.27
C ARG A 82 -18.02 -21.78 -7.93
N GLU A 83 -17.48 -22.51 -6.96
CA GLU A 83 -17.86 -22.37 -5.55
C GLU A 83 -16.82 -21.53 -4.79
N VAL A 84 -17.30 -20.64 -3.91
CA VAL A 84 -16.46 -19.67 -3.19
C VAL A 84 -16.82 -19.59 -1.71
N ILE A 85 -15.85 -19.91 -0.86
CA ILE A 85 -15.94 -19.95 0.59
C ILE A 85 -14.99 -18.90 1.19
N PRO A 86 -15.39 -18.15 2.23
CA PRO A 86 -14.49 -17.22 2.91
C PRO A 86 -13.27 -17.91 3.50
N LEU A 87 -12.10 -17.35 3.24
CA LEU A 87 -10.82 -17.85 3.72
C LEU A 87 -10.12 -16.79 4.57
N PHE A 88 -10.19 -16.93 5.89
CA PHE A 88 -9.61 -15.99 6.84
C PHE A 88 -8.24 -16.48 7.32
N VAL A 89 -7.16 -15.94 6.75
CA VAL A 89 -5.79 -16.17 7.24
C VAL A 89 -5.53 -15.20 8.38
N LYS A 90 -5.22 -15.70 9.58
CA LYS A 90 -5.05 -14.86 10.76
C LYS A 90 -4.07 -15.42 11.77
N ASN A 91 -3.54 -14.55 12.62
CA ASN A 91 -2.92 -14.97 13.86
C ASN A 91 -4.03 -15.40 14.83
N ILE A 92 -4.06 -16.69 15.19
CA ILE A 92 -5.14 -17.24 16.02
C ILE A 92 -5.12 -16.66 17.45
N SER A 93 -3.94 -16.37 17.98
CA SER A 93 -3.76 -15.89 19.35
C SER A 93 -3.97 -14.38 19.51
N ASN A 94 -3.70 -13.61 18.46
CA ASN A 94 -3.83 -12.17 18.43
C ASN A 94 -4.29 -11.70 17.04
N PRO A 95 -5.56 -11.94 16.68
CA PRO A 95 -6.05 -11.66 15.34
C PRO A 95 -6.11 -10.15 15.07
N SER A 96 -5.75 -9.75 13.85
CA SER A 96 -5.92 -8.36 13.39
C SER A 96 -7.40 -7.93 13.48
N LYS A 97 -7.66 -6.67 13.84
CA LYS A 97 -9.01 -6.10 13.82
C LYS A 97 -9.63 -6.15 12.41
N ALA A 98 -8.81 -5.98 11.37
CA ALA A 98 -9.26 -6.01 9.97
C ALA A 98 -9.94 -7.34 9.62
N ILE A 99 -9.34 -8.46 10.03
CA ILE A 99 -9.85 -9.81 9.71
C ILE A 99 -11.05 -10.19 10.58
N THR A 100 -11.04 -9.83 11.88
CA THR A 100 -12.19 -10.09 12.76
C THR A 100 -13.44 -9.35 12.31
N ARG A 101 -13.31 -8.05 12.00
CA ARG A 101 -14.39 -7.23 11.47
C ARG A 101 -14.91 -7.74 10.13
N THR A 102 -14.01 -8.11 9.21
CA THR A 102 -14.42 -8.63 7.89
C THR A 102 -15.22 -9.93 8.05
N LYS A 103 -14.81 -10.83 8.95
CA LYS A 103 -15.56 -12.05 9.26
C LYS A 103 -16.96 -11.74 9.77
N GLU A 104 -17.10 -10.80 10.71
CA GLU A 104 -18.40 -10.38 11.26
C GLU A 104 -19.32 -9.82 10.17
N LEU A 105 -18.79 -8.97 9.28
CA LEU A 105 -19.54 -8.38 8.18
C LEU A 105 -20.03 -9.44 7.18
N ILE A 106 -19.19 -10.41 6.83
CA ILE A 106 -19.57 -11.53 5.95
C ILE A 106 -20.63 -12.40 6.65
N GLY A 107 -20.44 -12.72 7.93
CA GLY A 107 -21.44 -13.37 8.77
C GLY A 107 -21.74 -14.83 8.39
N LYS A 108 -20.80 -15.53 7.74
CA LYS A 108 -20.88 -16.98 7.49
C LYS A 108 -20.25 -17.75 8.67
N PRO A 109 -20.84 -18.87 9.12
CA PRO A 109 -20.29 -19.65 10.23
C PRO A 109 -18.94 -20.27 9.84
N VAL A 110 -18.01 -20.32 10.80
CA VAL A 110 -16.70 -20.93 10.59
C VAL A 110 -16.74 -22.37 11.08
N ASP A 111 -16.76 -23.32 10.14
CA ASP A 111 -16.91 -24.75 10.42
C ASP A 111 -15.60 -25.53 10.21
N LEU A 112 -14.54 -24.85 9.76
CA LEU A 112 -13.19 -25.38 9.65
C LEU A 112 -12.17 -24.39 10.22
N VAL A 113 -11.43 -24.80 11.25
CA VAL A 113 -10.38 -24.01 11.88
C VAL A 113 -9.06 -24.76 11.84
N ILE A 114 -8.06 -24.18 11.20
CA ILE A 114 -6.67 -24.68 11.18
C ILE A 114 -5.85 -23.84 12.14
N ASN A 115 -5.66 -24.33 13.37
CA ASN A 115 -5.02 -23.57 14.45
C ASN A 115 -3.48 -23.60 14.47
N GLY A 116 -2.86 -24.34 13.53
CA GLY A 116 -1.40 -24.52 13.47
C GLY A 116 -0.83 -25.60 14.39
N GLY A 117 -1.67 -26.42 15.03
CA GLY A 117 -1.22 -27.52 15.89
C GLY A 117 -0.74 -28.78 15.16
N LYS A 118 -0.97 -28.90 13.85
CA LYS A 118 -0.59 -30.05 13.01
C LYS A 118 0.47 -29.65 12.00
N SER A 119 1.38 -30.57 11.66
CA SER A 119 2.30 -30.34 10.55
C SER A 119 1.56 -30.16 9.22
N PRO A 120 2.11 -29.45 8.22
CA PRO A 120 1.50 -29.33 6.88
C PRO A 120 1.14 -30.68 6.26
N LYS A 121 1.96 -31.70 6.51
CA LYS A 121 1.72 -33.08 6.07
C LYS A 121 0.50 -33.71 6.72
N GLU A 122 0.42 -33.71 8.05
CA GLU A 122 -0.71 -34.30 8.76
C GLU A 122 -2.01 -33.61 8.37
N LEU A 123 -1.98 -32.28 8.32
CA LEU A 123 -3.12 -31.46 7.93
C LEU A 123 -3.59 -31.78 6.51
N SER A 124 -2.70 -31.72 5.52
CA SER A 124 -3.09 -31.92 4.12
C SER A 124 -3.68 -33.31 3.87
N LEU A 125 -3.12 -34.35 4.49
CA LEU A 125 -3.65 -35.72 4.38
C LEU A 125 -5.02 -35.87 5.05
N GLU A 126 -5.22 -35.27 6.21
CA GLU A 126 -6.51 -35.29 6.91
C GLU A 126 -7.60 -34.57 6.13
N LEU A 127 -7.31 -33.37 5.61
CA LEU A 127 -8.25 -32.62 4.80
C LEU A 127 -8.57 -33.34 3.49
N ALA A 128 -7.57 -33.98 2.87
CA ALA A 128 -7.77 -34.82 1.70
C ALA A 128 -8.75 -35.99 2.00
N GLU A 129 -8.55 -36.72 3.10
CA GLU A 129 -9.45 -37.81 3.51
C GLU A 129 -10.85 -37.31 3.90
N ARG A 130 -10.96 -36.10 4.47
CA ARG A 130 -12.23 -35.49 4.92
C ARG A 130 -13.07 -34.98 3.76
N PHE A 131 -12.47 -34.19 2.86
CA PHE A 131 -13.20 -33.40 1.87
C PHE A 131 -13.24 -34.04 0.49
N TRP A 132 -12.30 -34.92 0.11
CA TRP A 132 -12.36 -35.57 -1.21
C TRP A 132 -13.04 -36.94 -1.12
N LYS A 133 -14.05 -37.14 -1.98
CA LYS A 133 -14.68 -38.45 -2.19
C LYS A 133 -13.82 -39.33 -3.08
N LYS A 134 -13.30 -38.75 -4.17
CA LYS A 134 -12.38 -39.36 -5.13
C LYS A 134 -11.66 -38.26 -5.92
N THR A 135 -10.51 -38.56 -6.49
CA THR A 135 -9.83 -37.67 -7.43
C THR A 135 -8.91 -38.48 -8.35
N ASP A 136 -8.80 -38.06 -9.61
CA ASP A 136 -7.88 -38.68 -10.57
C ASP A 136 -6.42 -38.17 -10.41
N LEU A 137 -6.24 -36.99 -9.82
CA LEU A 137 -4.97 -36.27 -9.72
C LEU A 137 -4.77 -35.68 -8.30
N ALA A 138 -3.53 -35.46 -7.89
CA ALA A 138 -3.18 -34.70 -6.68
C ALA A 138 -1.94 -33.83 -6.93
N LEU A 139 -1.88 -32.65 -6.29
CA LEU A 139 -0.72 -31.77 -6.31
C LEU A 139 0.13 -32.03 -5.06
N LEU A 140 1.36 -32.49 -5.23
CA LEU A 140 2.30 -32.74 -4.14
C LEU A 140 3.33 -31.62 -4.07
N ILE A 141 3.51 -31.04 -2.89
CA ILE A 141 4.45 -29.96 -2.64
C ILE A 141 5.43 -30.39 -1.55
N LYS A 142 6.73 -30.23 -1.81
CA LYS A 142 7.76 -30.46 -0.79
C LYS A 142 7.64 -29.42 0.34
N ASP A 143 7.76 -29.85 1.59
CA ASP A 143 7.59 -28.99 2.77
C ASP A 143 8.86 -28.17 3.07
N ASP A 144 9.25 -27.34 2.11
CA ASP A 144 10.40 -26.44 2.20
C ASP A 144 10.33 -25.27 1.20
N LYS A 145 11.38 -24.45 1.17
CA LYS A 145 11.44 -23.26 0.31
C LYS A 145 11.30 -23.61 -1.19
N GLU A 146 12.04 -24.61 -1.66
CA GLU A 146 12.00 -25.04 -3.06
C GLU A 146 10.60 -25.51 -3.46
N GLY A 147 9.99 -26.36 -2.62
CA GLY A 147 8.62 -26.82 -2.84
C GLY A 147 7.62 -25.66 -2.84
N TYR A 148 7.76 -24.69 -1.94
CA TYR A 148 6.88 -23.51 -1.92
C TYR A 148 7.03 -22.62 -3.16
N GLU A 149 8.25 -22.30 -3.58
CA GLU A 149 8.49 -21.43 -4.75
C GLU A 149 7.84 -22.01 -6.02
N ILE A 150 7.90 -23.33 -6.21
CA ILE A 150 7.29 -24.02 -7.36
C ILE A 150 5.79 -24.27 -7.12
N GLY A 151 5.41 -24.63 -5.90
CA GLY A 151 4.05 -25.00 -5.53
C GLY A 151 3.10 -23.82 -5.52
N LEU A 152 3.56 -22.65 -5.10
CA LEU A 152 2.77 -21.42 -5.03
C LEU A 152 2.05 -21.12 -6.36
N PRO A 153 2.74 -20.96 -7.51
CA PRO A 153 2.09 -20.75 -8.81
C PRO A 153 1.34 -21.99 -9.34
N ALA A 154 1.56 -23.19 -8.79
CA ALA A 154 0.87 -24.41 -9.19
C ALA A 154 -0.47 -24.66 -8.46
N VAL A 155 -0.68 -24.07 -7.27
CA VAL A 155 -1.92 -24.28 -6.48
C VAL A 155 -3.21 -23.83 -7.20
N PRO A 156 -3.23 -22.80 -8.06
CA PRO A 156 -4.41 -22.52 -8.89
C PRO A 156 -4.88 -23.74 -9.72
N ILE A 157 -3.97 -24.57 -10.25
CA ILE A 157 -4.31 -25.84 -10.93
C ILE A 157 -5.14 -26.73 -10.01
N ALA A 158 -4.78 -26.79 -8.73
CA ALA A 158 -5.50 -27.62 -7.77
C ALA A 158 -6.95 -27.14 -7.56
N SER A 159 -7.18 -25.83 -7.63
CA SER A 159 -8.50 -25.22 -7.51
C SER A 159 -9.34 -25.46 -8.77
N TYR A 160 -8.76 -25.25 -9.95
CA TYR A 160 -9.44 -25.44 -11.24
C TYR A 160 -9.88 -26.88 -11.49
N LEU A 161 -9.09 -27.85 -11.00
CA LEU A 161 -9.39 -29.28 -11.14
C LEU A 161 -10.08 -29.88 -9.92
N SER A 162 -10.34 -29.09 -8.87
CA SER A 162 -10.90 -29.56 -7.60
C SER A 162 -10.12 -30.73 -6.99
N ILE A 163 -8.78 -30.68 -6.99
CA ILE A 163 -7.90 -31.75 -6.51
C ILE A 163 -7.18 -31.37 -5.20
N PRO A 164 -6.79 -32.36 -4.37
CA PRO A 164 -6.13 -32.06 -3.10
C PRO A 164 -4.68 -31.61 -3.30
N VAL A 165 -4.26 -30.67 -2.45
CA VAL A 165 -2.86 -30.29 -2.24
C VAL A 165 -2.30 -31.07 -1.06
N ILE A 166 -1.24 -31.84 -1.28
CA ILE A 166 -0.54 -32.64 -0.28
C ILE A 166 0.85 -32.07 -0.05
N VAL A 167 1.15 -31.64 1.17
CA VAL A 167 2.47 -31.12 1.53
C VAL A 167 3.26 -32.20 2.26
N THR A 168 4.44 -32.58 1.76
CA THR A 168 5.23 -33.66 2.40
C THR A 168 6.70 -33.61 2.00
N ASN A 169 7.58 -34.06 2.89
CA ASN A 169 9.01 -34.22 2.59
C ASN A 169 9.35 -35.52 1.86
N LYS A 170 8.45 -36.50 1.86
CA LYS A 170 8.69 -37.81 1.22
C LYS A 170 7.40 -38.54 0.87
N MET A 171 7.52 -39.46 -0.09
CA MET A 171 6.47 -40.39 -0.48
C MET A 171 6.47 -41.62 0.44
N ASP A 172 5.92 -41.50 1.65
CA ASP A 172 5.83 -42.63 2.58
C ASP A 172 4.52 -43.44 2.47
N SER A 173 4.42 -44.47 3.31
CA SER A 173 3.27 -45.39 3.34
C SER A 173 1.95 -44.70 3.66
N ARG A 174 1.97 -43.66 4.52
CA ARG A 174 0.75 -42.93 4.89
C ARG A 174 0.26 -42.09 3.73
N VAL A 175 1.14 -41.33 3.08
CA VAL A 175 0.77 -40.53 1.90
C VAL A 175 0.28 -41.45 0.77
N SER A 176 1.00 -42.54 0.50
CA SER A 176 0.61 -43.52 -0.53
C SER A 176 -0.75 -44.17 -0.24
N SER A 177 -1.04 -44.44 1.04
CA SER A 177 -2.32 -45.00 1.47
C SER A 177 -3.47 -44.02 1.22
N VAL A 178 -3.31 -42.74 1.59
CA VAL A 178 -4.34 -41.70 1.37
C VAL A 178 -4.63 -41.51 -0.12
N LEU A 179 -3.58 -41.32 -0.93
CA LEU A 179 -3.73 -41.16 -2.39
C LEU A 179 -4.41 -42.39 -3.03
N GLY A 180 -4.05 -43.59 -2.58
CA GLY A 180 -4.69 -44.84 -3.01
C GLY A 180 -6.19 -44.91 -2.66
N LYS A 181 -6.56 -44.54 -1.43
CA LYS A 181 -7.98 -44.48 -1.00
C LYS A 181 -8.79 -43.49 -1.86
N LEU A 182 -8.20 -42.37 -2.24
CA LEU A 182 -8.82 -41.35 -3.09
C LEU A 182 -8.86 -41.71 -4.58
N LYS A 183 -8.27 -42.87 -4.96
CA LYS A 183 -8.18 -43.38 -6.34
C LYS A 183 -7.35 -42.49 -7.28
N VAL A 184 -6.34 -41.80 -6.72
CA VAL A 184 -5.39 -40.99 -7.49
C VAL A 184 -4.62 -41.87 -8.47
N LYS A 185 -4.59 -41.45 -9.75
CA LYS A 185 -3.86 -42.13 -10.82
C LYS A 185 -2.56 -41.41 -11.18
N HIS A 186 -2.64 -40.08 -11.18
CA HIS A 186 -1.55 -39.19 -11.55
C HIS A 186 -1.20 -38.26 -10.40
N ILE A 187 0.02 -37.75 -10.36
CA ILE A 187 0.43 -36.69 -9.43
C ILE A 187 1.23 -35.60 -10.16
N LEU A 188 1.01 -34.35 -9.77
CA LEU A 188 1.90 -33.24 -10.07
C LEU A 188 2.85 -33.06 -8.89
N VAL A 189 4.15 -32.91 -9.14
CA VAL A 189 5.16 -32.85 -8.08
C VAL A 189 5.92 -31.53 -8.15
N CYS A 190 5.83 -30.73 -7.09
CA CYS A 190 6.60 -29.51 -6.88
C CYS A 190 7.75 -29.80 -5.90
N GLY A 191 8.98 -29.69 -6.40
CA GLY A 191 10.21 -30.02 -5.66
C GLY A 191 10.68 -31.46 -5.85
N ASN A 192 11.74 -31.84 -5.14
CA ASN A 192 12.37 -33.15 -5.31
C ASN A 192 11.68 -34.27 -4.50
N LEU A 193 10.53 -34.75 -5.00
CA LEU A 193 9.85 -35.95 -4.49
C LEU A 193 9.80 -37.01 -5.60
N SER A 194 9.97 -38.28 -5.24
CA SER A 194 9.91 -39.40 -6.19
C SER A 194 8.96 -40.49 -5.72
N THR A 195 8.35 -41.18 -6.69
CA THR A 195 7.51 -42.34 -6.46
C THR A 195 7.48 -43.24 -7.68
N GLU A 196 7.42 -44.55 -7.47
CA GLU A 196 7.20 -45.53 -8.54
C GLU A 196 5.74 -45.98 -8.62
N ARG A 197 4.93 -45.61 -7.61
CA ARG A 197 3.57 -46.11 -7.42
C ARG A 197 2.53 -45.37 -8.25
N PHE A 198 2.78 -44.10 -8.55
CA PHE A 198 1.87 -43.24 -9.30
C PHE A 198 2.55 -42.73 -10.56
N SER A 199 1.78 -42.53 -11.62
CA SER A 199 2.28 -41.78 -12.77
C SER A 199 2.46 -40.32 -12.35
N SER A 200 3.59 -39.69 -12.69
CA SER A 200 3.92 -38.36 -12.17
C SER A 200 4.45 -37.43 -13.26
N TYR A 201 4.15 -36.14 -13.09
CA TYR A 201 4.82 -35.06 -13.80
C TYR A 201 5.53 -34.18 -12.78
N LYS A 202 6.84 -33.99 -12.94
CA LYS A 202 7.64 -33.12 -12.08
C LYS A 202 7.61 -31.71 -12.65
N ILE A 203 6.99 -30.80 -11.92
CA ILE A 203 7.03 -29.36 -12.22
C ILE A 203 8.43 -28.87 -11.85
N ARG A 204 9.17 -28.41 -12.86
CA ARG A 204 10.62 -28.16 -12.74
C ARG A 204 10.93 -26.89 -11.97
N ASP A 205 10.16 -25.84 -12.24
CA ASP A 205 10.39 -24.48 -11.75
C ASP A 205 9.06 -23.70 -11.78
N PRO A 206 9.02 -22.47 -11.24
CA PRO A 206 7.81 -21.62 -11.26
C PRO A 206 7.28 -21.32 -12.66
N GLU A 207 8.15 -21.27 -13.68
CA GLU A 207 7.77 -20.98 -15.07
C GLU A 207 7.05 -22.18 -15.71
N ASP A 208 7.50 -23.40 -15.43
CA ASP A 208 6.82 -24.64 -15.81
C ASP A 208 5.41 -24.69 -15.20
N ALA A 209 5.26 -24.31 -13.92
CA ALA A 209 3.95 -24.22 -13.26
C ALA A 209 3.03 -23.18 -13.92
N LEU A 210 3.57 -22.00 -14.24
CA LEU A 210 2.86 -20.92 -14.91
C LEU A 210 2.34 -21.37 -16.27
N ASN A 211 3.20 -22.00 -17.08
CA ASN A 211 2.84 -22.48 -18.42
C ASN A 211 1.73 -23.53 -18.38
N ILE A 212 1.81 -24.51 -17.47
CA ILE A 212 0.75 -25.50 -17.27
C ILE A 212 -0.58 -24.82 -16.88
N THR A 213 -0.51 -23.79 -16.04
CA THR A 213 -1.70 -23.07 -15.58
C THR A 213 -2.31 -22.23 -16.71
N ILE A 214 -1.50 -21.60 -17.56
CA ILE A 214 -1.96 -20.87 -18.77
C ILE A 214 -2.74 -21.83 -19.67
N ASP A 215 -2.11 -22.94 -20.07
CA ASP A 215 -2.72 -23.92 -20.97
C ASP A 215 -4.04 -24.45 -20.38
N LEU A 216 -4.09 -24.68 -19.07
CA LEU A 216 -5.30 -25.14 -18.39
C LEU A 216 -6.40 -24.07 -18.34
N VAL A 217 -6.05 -22.81 -18.08
CA VAL A 217 -7.02 -21.70 -18.04
C VAL A 217 -7.59 -21.42 -19.41
N GLU A 218 -6.77 -21.45 -20.47
CA GLU A 218 -7.23 -21.30 -21.85
C GLU A 218 -8.19 -22.44 -22.24
N GLU A 219 -7.86 -23.67 -21.87
CA GLU A 219 -8.73 -24.84 -22.16
C GLU A 219 -10.06 -24.79 -21.38
N LEU A 220 -10.04 -24.43 -20.09
CA LEU A 220 -11.24 -24.44 -19.25
C LEU A 220 -12.10 -23.18 -19.39
N PHE A 221 -11.47 -22.02 -19.61
CA PHE A 221 -12.12 -20.71 -19.51
C PHE A 221 -11.96 -19.84 -20.76
N GLY A 222 -11.19 -20.29 -21.75
CA GLY A 222 -11.02 -19.64 -23.07
C GLY A 222 -9.85 -18.67 -23.14
N GLU A 223 -9.65 -17.82 -22.13
CA GLU A 223 -8.59 -16.80 -22.13
C GLU A 223 -8.16 -16.39 -20.72
N VAL A 224 -6.93 -15.87 -20.60
CA VAL A 224 -6.39 -15.32 -19.34
C VAL A 224 -6.68 -13.83 -19.27
N LYS A 225 -7.52 -13.39 -18.31
CA LYS A 225 -7.82 -11.96 -18.06
C LYS A 225 -7.21 -11.38 -16.79
N TYR A 226 -6.60 -12.21 -15.96
CA TYR A 226 -6.11 -11.83 -14.64
C TYR A 226 -4.75 -12.45 -14.35
N ILE A 227 -3.77 -11.60 -14.04
CA ILE A 227 -2.41 -11.99 -13.71
C ILE A 227 -2.13 -11.47 -12.29
N THR A 228 -1.76 -12.38 -11.39
CA THR A 228 -1.26 -12.02 -10.06
C THR A 228 0.26 -12.07 -10.09
N LEU A 229 0.93 -10.98 -9.75
CA LEU A 229 2.37 -10.95 -9.49
C LEU A 229 2.61 -11.10 -7.99
N THR A 230 3.56 -11.94 -7.62
CA THR A 230 3.98 -12.11 -6.23
C THR A 230 5.45 -12.49 -6.14
N ASN A 231 6.05 -12.27 -4.97
CA ASN A 231 7.36 -12.83 -4.65
C ASN A 231 7.22 -13.87 -3.53
N PRO A 232 7.66 -15.13 -3.71
CA PRO A 232 7.55 -16.17 -2.68
C PRO A 232 8.51 -15.98 -1.48
N LEU A 233 9.50 -15.08 -1.58
CA LEU A 233 10.48 -14.86 -0.51
C LEU A 233 9.90 -14.15 0.72
N ASP A 234 8.74 -13.52 0.60
CA ASP A 234 8.08 -12.81 1.70
C ASP A 234 7.62 -13.72 2.85
N ALA A 235 7.49 -15.01 2.57
CA ALA A 235 7.20 -16.07 3.54
C ALA A 235 8.47 -16.76 4.08
N TRP A 236 9.65 -16.45 3.51
CA TRP A 236 10.96 -16.98 3.91
C TRP A 236 11.91 -15.86 4.33
N PRO A 237 11.72 -15.29 5.55
CA PRO A 237 12.57 -14.23 6.05
C PRO A 237 14.05 -14.66 6.13
N PRO A 238 15.00 -13.70 6.04
CA PRO A 238 16.41 -13.95 6.26
C PRO A 238 16.67 -14.51 7.65
N LYS A 239 17.74 -15.31 7.79
CA LYS A 239 18.14 -15.84 9.09
C LYS A 239 18.77 -14.74 9.92
N VAL A 240 18.39 -14.68 11.19
CA VAL A 240 19.05 -13.84 12.18
C VAL A 240 20.27 -14.59 12.68
N LEU A 241 21.45 -14.05 12.40
CA LEU A 241 22.74 -14.63 12.78
C LEU A 241 23.20 -14.19 14.16
N ASP A 242 22.87 -12.96 14.56
CA ASP A 242 23.22 -12.38 15.85
C ASP A 242 22.23 -11.27 16.24
N ARG A 243 22.18 -10.91 17.53
CA ARG A 243 21.32 -9.85 18.07
C ARG A 243 22.02 -8.97 19.10
N LYS A 244 21.67 -7.70 19.09
CA LYS A 244 22.02 -6.73 20.14
C LYS A 244 20.79 -5.90 20.52
N GLN A 245 20.60 -5.64 21.81
CA GLN A 245 19.51 -4.81 22.31
C GLN A 245 20.07 -3.61 23.06
N VAL A 246 19.41 -2.46 22.91
CA VAL A 246 19.73 -1.20 23.58
C VAL A 246 18.43 -0.55 24.02
N THR A 247 18.35 -0.14 25.28
CA THR A 247 17.23 0.66 25.81
C THR A 247 17.78 2.02 26.21
N ILE A 248 17.12 3.08 25.74
CA ILE A 248 17.44 4.47 26.04
C ILE A 248 16.30 5.06 26.87
N GLY A 249 16.65 5.67 27.99
CA GLY A 249 15.71 6.31 28.90
C GLY A 249 15.23 5.41 30.05
N PRO A 250 14.21 5.85 30.80
CA PRO A 250 13.38 7.04 30.56
C PRO A 250 14.15 8.36 30.60
N VAL A 251 13.88 9.26 29.66
CA VAL A 251 14.44 10.63 29.61
C VAL A 251 13.30 11.64 29.68
N GLU A 252 13.45 12.65 30.54
CA GLU A 252 12.50 13.76 30.61
C GLU A 252 12.86 14.86 29.61
N ILE A 253 11.93 15.20 28.72
CA ILE A 253 12.09 16.27 27.72
C ILE A 253 11.04 17.37 27.90
N PRO A 254 11.37 18.64 27.64
CA PRO A 254 10.40 19.74 27.58
C PRO A 254 9.28 19.48 26.57
N SER A 255 8.08 19.96 26.92
CA SER A 255 6.98 20.07 25.98
C SER A 255 7.19 21.24 25.01
N ILE A 256 6.86 20.99 23.75
CA ILE A 256 6.74 21.98 22.68
C ILE A 256 5.28 21.96 22.25
N CYS A 257 4.49 22.85 22.85
CA CYS A 257 3.05 22.96 22.59
C CYS A 257 2.73 24.42 22.25
N SER A 258 2.16 24.65 21.07
CA SER A 258 2.00 26.01 20.52
C SER A 258 1.03 26.87 21.32
N THR A 259 0.08 26.27 22.04
CA THR A 259 -0.77 27.00 22.98
C THR A 259 0.04 27.62 24.14
N LYS A 260 1.24 27.09 24.43
CA LYS A 260 2.20 27.60 25.44
C LYS A 260 3.36 28.37 24.79
N ILE A 261 3.05 29.30 23.88
CA ILE A 261 4.03 29.91 22.95
C ILE A 261 5.33 30.44 23.59
N VAL A 262 5.27 31.06 24.77
CA VAL A 262 6.48 31.56 25.47
C VAL A 262 7.41 30.42 25.85
N GLN A 263 6.86 29.35 26.43
CA GLN A 263 7.62 28.18 26.83
C GLN A 263 8.20 27.46 25.61
N THR A 264 7.38 27.31 24.57
CA THR A 264 7.75 26.71 23.28
C THR A 264 8.89 27.49 22.61
N LEU A 265 8.78 28.82 22.54
CA LEU A 265 9.83 29.67 21.97
C LEU A 265 11.13 29.59 22.77
N MET A 266 11.06 29.63 24.10
CA MET A 266 12.23 29.48 24.97
C MET A 266 12.89 28.11 24.81
N ASN A 267 12.11 27.03 24.77
CA ASN A 267 12.63 25.68 24.57
C ASN A 267 13.25 25.50 23.17
N PHE A 268 12.63 26.08 22.14
CA PHE A 268 13.14 26.04 20.77
C PHE A 268 14.48 26.81 20.66
N ILE A 269 14.56 28.02 21.21
CA ILE A 269 15.77 28.85 21.20
C ILE A 269 16.91 28.22 22.02
N LEU A 270 16.61 27.67 23.19
CA LEU A 270 17.63 27.15 24.11
C LEU A 270 18.08 25.72 23.76
N LYS A 271 17.25 24.92 23.09
CA LYS A 271 17.47 23.47 22.95
C LYS A 271 17.20 22.91 21.54
N GLY A 272 16.93 23.75 20.54
CA GLY A 272 16.85 23.33 19.14
C GLY A 272 15.58 22.55 18.74
N GLY A 273 14.57 22.45 19.62
CA GLY A 273 13.27 21.82 19.30
C GLY A 273 13.24 20.28 19.32
N GLU A 274 14.38 19.63 19.06
CA GLU A 274 14.59 18.19 19.22
C GLU A 274 15.71 17.95 20.23
N ILE A 275 15.59 16.91 21.06
CA ILE A 275 16.55 16.64 22.12
C ILE A 275 17.14 15.26 21.92
N GLU A 276 18.47 15.18 21.89
CA GLU A 276 19.17 13.89 21.95
C GLU A 276 18.85 13.21 23.28
N ILE A 277 18.24 12.03 23.19
CA ILE A 277 17.91 11.20 24.35
C ILE A 277 18.91 10.07 24.56
N GLY A 278 19.69 9.74 23.53
CA GLY A 278 20.76 8.75 23.58
C GLY A 278 21.28 8.37 22.19
N ASN A 279 22.05 7.30 22.14
CA ASN A 279 22.68 6.80 20.91
C ASN A 279 22.90 5.28 21.02
N PHE A 280 23.17 4.64 19.88
CA PHE A 280 23.61 3.26 19.81
C PHE A 280 24.60 3.05 18.66
N THR A 281 25.36 1.96 18.68
CA THR A 281 26.32 1.61 17.62
C THR A 281 25.97 0.25 17.03
N ILE A 282 25.90 0.22 15.70
CA ILE A 282 25.73 -1.00 14.91
C ILE A 282 27.03 -1.82 15.04
N PRO A 283 27.00 -3.10 15.44
CA PRO A 283 28.23 -3.90 15.53
C PRO A 283 28.99 -3.94 14.20
N GLU A 284 30.32 -3.95 14.26
CA GLU A 284 31.21 -3.78 13.09
C GLU A 284 30.99 -4.85 12.01
N ASP A 285 30.69 -6.08 12.40
CA ASP A 285 30.52 -7.21 11.50
C ASP A 285 29.10 -7.35 10.92
N TYR A 286 28.20 -6.41 11.24
CA TYR A 286 26.81 -6.42 10.76
C TYR A 286 26.71 -5.75 9.39
N LYS A 287 27.05 -6.50 8.34
CA LYS A 287 26.90 -6.05 6.95
C LYS A 287 25.43 -5.77 6.57
N TYR A 288 24.51 -6.60 7.03
CA TYR A 288 23.07 -6.39 6.85
C TYR A 288 22.46 -6.26 8.25
N ALA A 289 22.23 -5.02 8.69
CA ALA A 289 21.68 -4.74 10.01
C ALA A 289 20.20 -4.39 9.89
N LEU A 290 19.33 -5.19 10.51
CA LEU A 290 17.93 -4.83 10.71
C LEU A 290 17.77 -4.12 12.04
N ILE A 291 17.36 -2.86 11.99
CA ILE A 291 17.06 -2.01 13.14
C ILE A 291 15.56 -2.08 13.38
N LYS A 292 15.17 -2.58 14.55
CA LYS A 292 13.80 -2.49 15.07
C LYS A 292 13.76 -1.43 16.14
N PHE A 293 12.96 -0.39 15.93
CA PHE A 293 12.88 0.76 16.82
C PHE A 293 11.48 0.85 17.42
N GLU A 294 11.38 0.88 18.74
CA GLU A 294 10.14 1.20 19.48
C GLU A 294 10.34 2.47 20.31
N GLY A 295 9.73 3.58 19.91
CA GLY A 295 9.66 4.82 20.68
C GLY A 295 8.38 4.88 21.52
N ILE A 296 8.47 5.29 22.78
CA ILE A 296 7.34 5.25 23.74
C ILE A 296 7.17 6.61 24.42
N ASN A 297 5.93 7.10 24.41
CA ASN A 297 5.49 8.20 25.26
C ASN A 297 5.00 7.63 26.61
N LEU A 298 5.77 7.83 27.66
CA LEU A 298 5.46 7.31 29.00
C LEU A 298 4.39 8.13 29.73
N ASP A 299 4.04 9.31 29.20
CA ASP A 299 3.06 10.23 29.74
C ASP A 299 1.83 10.30 28.83
N SER A 300 1.13 9.16 28.68
CA SER A 300 0.09 8.96 27.67
C SER A 300 -1.37 9.13 28.16
N ASP A 301 -1.57 9.51 29.42
CA ASP A 301 -2.90 9.57 30.06
C ASP A 301 -3.93 10.46 29.34
N GLU A 302 -3.46 11.48 28.63
CA GLU A 302 -4.29 12.49 27.96
C GLU A 302 -4.25 12.39 26.42
N VAL A 303 -3.65 11.33 25.86
CA VAL A 303 -3.50 11.15 24.41
C VAL A 303 -4.85 11.13 23.70
N ASP A 304 -5.82 10.34 24.19
CA ASP A 304 -7.16 10.24 23.58
C ASP A 304 -7.98 11.53 23.72
N GLU A 305 -7.70 12.37 24.72
CA GLU A 305 -8.47 13.59 25.00
C GLU A 305 -7.87 14.84 24.36
N LEU A 306 -6.53 14.92 24.29
CA LEU A 306 -5.80 16.13 23.89
C LEU A 306 -4.93 15.95 22.64
N GLY A 307 -4.69 14.72 22.19
CA GLY A 307 -3.78 14.46 21.07
C GLY A 307 -2.30 14.64 21.42
N ASP A 308 -1.93 14.44 22.69
CA ASP A 308 -0.52 14.42 23.12
C ASP A 308 0.28 13.40 22.29
N ALA A 309 1.53 13.74 21.99
CA ALA A 309 2.34 12.95 21.05
C ALA A 309 3.84 13.18 21.22
N VAL A 310 4.63 12.22 20.76
CA VAL A 310 6.10 12.29 20.73
C VAL A 310 6.60 11.85 19.36
N ASN A 311 7.47 12.65 18.76
CA ASN A 311 8.21 12.30 17.55
C ASN A 311 9.61 11.81 17.91
N PHE A 312 10.10 10.83 17.15
CA PHE A 312 11.41 10.21 17.28
C PHE A 312 12.14 10.25 15.95
N TYR A 313 13.42 10.61 15.99
CA TYR A 313 14.30 10.56 14.83
C TYR A 313 15.58 9.80 15.18
N VAL A 314 16.06 9.03 14.21
CA VAL A 314 17.34 8.34 14.31
C VAL A 314 18.15 8.66 13.06
N GLY A 315 19.31 9.25 13.28
CA GLY A 315 20.24 9.64 12.23
C GLY A 315 21.63 9.06 12.45
N ILE A 316 22.43 9.07 11.38
CA ILE A 316 23.74 8.42 11.34
C ILE A 316 24.81 9.47 11.67
N ASP A 317 25.52 9.27 12.77
CA ASP A 317 26.55 10.20 13.28
C ASP A 317 27.84 10.08 12.43
N ASP A 318 27.80 10.66 11.23
CA ASP A 318 28.89 10.69 10.26
C ASP A 318 28.93 12.06 9.55
N PRO A 319 29.96 12.89 9.80
CA PRO A 319 30.06 14.23 9.23
C PRO A 319 30.27 14.24 7.70
N ASN A 320 30.56 13.08 7.10
CA ASN A 320 30.67 12.96 5.64
C ASN A 320 29.31 12.74 4.97
N LEU A 321 28.25 12.47 5.73
CA LEU A 321 26.89 12.35 5.21
C LEU A 321 26.19 13.72 5.20
N PRO A 322 25.24 13.93 4.29
CA PRO A 322 24.34 15.08 4.34
C PRO A 322 23.63 15.22 5.70
N GLU A 323 23.40 16.46 6.14
CA GLU A 323 22.77 16.79 7.43
C GLU A 323 21.43 16.05 7.62
N SER A 324 20.60 15.98 6.58
CA SER A 324 19.31 15.28 6.64
C SER A 324 19.44 13.79 6.98
N LEU A 325 20.51 13.11 6.58
CA LEU A 325 20.79 11.72 6.95
C LEU A 325 21.43 11.59 8.33
N GLN A 326 22.17 12.61 8.78
CA GLN A 326 22.68 12.68 10.14
C GLN A 326 21.58 12.87 11.19
N ASP A 327 20.43 13.39 10.78
CA ASP A 327 19.26 13.56 11.65
C ASP A 327 18.20 12.48 11.47
N LYS A 328 17.92 12.04 10.24
CA LYS A 328 16.77 11.19 9.90
C LYS A 328 17.11 9.99 9.01
N GLY A 329 18.39 9.59 8.96
CA GLY A 329 18.88 8.56 8.05
C GLY A 329 18.38 7.13 8.32
N VAL A 330 17.78 6.86 9.49
CA VAL A 330 17.32 5.51 9.87
C VAL A 330 15.83 5.50 10.25
N VAL A 331 15.39 6.42 11.12
CA VAL A 331 14.02 6.48 11.61
C VAL A 331 13.53 7.92 11.55
N ALA A 332 12.30 8.12 11.09
CA ALA A 332 11.58 9.38 11.26
C ALA A 332 10.09 9.11 11.36
N GLY A 333 9.50 9.45 12.50
CA GLY A 333 8.09 9.22 12.78
C GLY A 333 7.76 9.56 14.22
N GLY A 334 6.58 9.17 14.67
CA GLY A 334 6.15 9.49 16.03
C GLY A 334 4.90 8.75 16.44
N THR A 335 4.55 8.91 17.71
CA THR A 335 3.39 8.23 18.26
C THR A 335 2.09 8.72 17.60
N SER A 336 1.98 9.99 17.20
CA SER A 336 0.85 10.48 16.39
C SER A 336 1.11 10.35 14.88
N TRP A 337 2.38 10.21 14.47
CA TRP A 337 2.82 10.17 13.08
C TRP A 337 3.40 8.80 12.75
N GLY A 338 2.50 7.81 12.66
CA GLY A 338 2.85 6.43 12.32
C GLY A 338 2.74 5.45 13.50
N GLY A 339 2.41 5.93 14.70
CA GLY A 339 2.29 5.08 15.88
C GLY A 339 1.02 4.24 15.94
N ILE A 340 1.16 3.01 16.42
CA ILE A 340 0.05 2.11 16.78
C ILE A 340 0.06 1.88 18.29
N PRO A 341 -0.86 2.50 19.05
CA PRO A 341 -0.90 2.35 20.49
C PRO A 341 -1.39 0.96 20.91
N VAL A 342 -1.08 0.57 22.15
CA VAL A 342 -1.80 -0.53 22.81
C VAL A 342 -3.00 0.08 23.53
N ARG A 343 -4.18 -0.51 23.30
CA ARG A 343 -5.44 -0.08 23.89
C ARG A 343 -6.00 -1.16 24.81
N ASP A 344 -6.78 -0.74 25.80
CA ASP A 344 -7.57 -1.66 26.63
C ASP A 344 -8.88 -2.08 25.93
N ALA A 345 -9.68 -2.92 26.58
CA ALA A 345 -10.94 -3.42 26.04
C ALA A 345 -12.00 -2.31 25.82
N THR A 346 -11.84 -1.14 26.43
CA THR A 346 -12.71 0.03 26.20
C THR A 346 -12.25 0.90 25.02
N GLY A 347 -11.08 0.59 24.45
CA GLY A 347 -10.47 1.35 23.37
C GLY A 347 -9.58 2.50 23.84
N LYS A 348 -9.33 2.65 25.14
CA LYS A 348 -8.46 3.70 25.68
C LYS A 348 -6.98 3.34 25.50
N VAL A 349 -6.14 4.30 25.13
CA VAL A 349 -4.68 4.11 25.05
C VAL A 349 -4.11 3.83 26.45
N ILE A 350 -3.38 2.71 26.57
CA ILE A 350 -2.62 2.32 27.77
C ILE A 350 -1.10 2.30 27.53
N LYS A 351 -0.67 2.20 26.26
CA LYS A 351 0.74 2.39 25.85
C LYS A 351 0.76 3.14 24.53
N ASP A 352 1.16 4.41 24.55
CA ASP A 352 1.37 5.21 23.35
C ASP A 352 2.77 4.93 22.78
N ARG A 353 2.83 4.30 21.60
CA ARG A 353 4.09 3.84 21.01
C ARG A 353 4.16 4.06 19.51
N PHE A 354 5.38 4.17 19.01
CA PHE A 354 5.75 4.17 17.60
C PHE A 354 6.72 3.02 17.35
N TYR A 355 6.46 2.21 16.33
CA TYR A 355 7.28 1.07 15.98
C TYR A 355 7.58 1.05 14.48
N THR A 356 8.84 0.84 14.14
CA THR A 356 9.28 0.76 12.74
C THR A 356 10.49 -0.18 12.59
N GLU A 357 10.68 -0.69 11.38
CA GLU A 357 11.79 -1.57 11.01
C GLU A 357 12.54 -1.00 9.80
N ALA A 358 13.88 -1.02 9.85
CA ALA A 358 14.72 -0.53 8.77
C ALA A 358 15.97 -1.39 8.58
N ILE A 359 16.35 -1.67 7.33
CA ILE A 359 17.61 -2.33 7.02
C ILE A 359 18.67 -1.30 6.65
N LEU A 360 19.87 -1.48 7.18
CA LEU A 360 21.06 -0.76 6.82
C LEU A 360 22.08 -1.74 6.21
N TYR A 361 22.54 -1.40 5.01
CA TYR A 361 23.54 -2.16 4.27
C TYR A 361 24.92 -1.53 4.42
N ASP A 362 25.88 -2.31 4.89
CA ASP A 362 27.29 -1.97 5.05
C ASP A 362 27.54 -0.75 5.95
N MET A 363 26.77 -0.67 7.04
CA MET A 363 26.86 0.40 8.05
C MET A 363 27.38 -0.12 9.41
N GLY A 364 28.05 -1.27 9.43
CA GLY A 364 28.70 -1.80 10.64
C GLY A 364 29.68 -0.79 11.23
N GLY A 365 29.70 -0.66 12.55
CA GLY A 365 30.55 0.28 13.29
C GLY A 365 30.02 1.71 13.35
N LYS A 366 28.98 2.07 12.58
CA LYS A 366 28.41 3.42 12.60
C LYS A 366 27.61 3.66 13.88
N ARG A 367 27.80 4.85 14.46
CA ARG A 367 27.04 5.35 15.60
C ARG A 367 25.77 6.04 15.09
N CYS A 368 24.65 5.81 15.77
CA CYS A 368 23.34 6.37 15.46
C CYS A 368 22.86 7.21 16.63
N LYS A 369 22.49 8.46 16.36
CA LYS A 369 21.94 9.43 17.33
C LYS A 369 20.43 9.26 17.39
N VAL A 370 19.85 9.25 18.59
CA VAL A 370 18.40 9.19 18.80
C VAL A 370 17.92 10.50 19.41
N THR A 371 17.07 11.23 18.69
CA THR A 371 16.43 12.46 19.16
C THR A 371 14.93 12.26 19.35
N ALA A 372 14.35 13.06 20.24
CA ALA A 372 12.91 13.09 20.47
C ALA A 372 12.39 14.52 20.68
N SER A 373 11.14 14.73 20.31
CA SER A 373 10.39 15.97 20.56
C SER A 373 8.97 15.64 20.97
N GLY A 374 8.45 16.29 22.02
CA GLY A 374 7.16 15.94 22.60
C GLY A 374 6.21 17.12 22.75
N THR A 375 4.93 16.85 22.58
CA THR A 375 3.83 17.80 22.76
C THR A 375 2.90 17.28 23.85
N TRP A 376 2.84 18.02 24.97
CA TRP A 376 1.89 17.80 26.06
C TRP A 376 1.12 19.07 26.40
N PHE A 377 -0.20 19.03 26.25
CA PHE A 377 -1.05 20.21 26.43
C PHE A 377 -1.15 20.72 27.86
N THR A 378 -1.07 19.82 28.85
CA THR A 378 -1.19 20.18 30.27
C THR A 378 0.15 20.17 31.00
N LYS A 379 1.11 19.36 30.55
CA LYS A 379 2.43 19.21 31.18
C LYS A 379 3.47 20.16 30.56
N SER A 380 4.46 20.58 31.35
CA SER A 380 5.58 21.40 30.86
C SER A 380 6.74 20.55 30.32
N LYS A 381 6.77 19.27 30.70
CA LYS A 381 7.72 18.24 30.30
C LYS A 381 7.01 16.89 30.25
N GLY A 382 7.57 15.93 29.54
CA GLY A 382 7.12 14.54 29.56
C GLY A 382 8.29 13.58 29.40
N ARG A 383 8.04 12.30 29.69
CA ARG A 383 9.05 11.25 29.71
C ARG A 383 8.92 10.36 28.49
N VAL A 384 10.05 10.05 27.90
CA VAL A 384 10.15 9.23 26.68
C VAL A 384 11.15 8.10 26.88
N MET A 385 10.97 7.02 26.13
CA MET A 385 11.88 5.87 26.11
C MET A 385 11.99 5.32 24.69
N ALA A 386 13.13 4.75 24.35
CA ALA A 386 13.32 4.03 23.08
C ALA A 386 13.93 2.64 23.34
N ASN A 387 13.36 1.61 22.72
CA ASN A 387 13.91 0.26 22.69
C ASN A 387 14.40 -0.02 21.26
N ILE A 388 15.65 -0.45 21.13
CA ILE A 388 16.29 -0.72 19.85
C ILE A 388 16.80 -2.17 19.86
N GLU A 389 16.37 -2.95 18.87
CA GLU A 389 16.94 -4.26 18.58
C GLU A 389 17.66 -4.22 17.24
N ILE A 390 18.93 -4.63 17.23
CA ILE A 390 19.80 -4.67 16.06
C ILE A 390 20.05 -6.15 15.74
N LEU A 391 19.59 -6.59 14.58
CA LEU A 391 19.73 -7.98 14.15
C LEU A 391 20.69 -8.08 12.97
N LYS A 392 21.65 -9.01 13.05
CA LYS A 392 22.50 -9.38 11.91
C LYS A 392 21.74 -10.34 11.01
N LEU A 393 21.52 -9.95 9.76
CA LEU A 393 20.88 -10.81 8.78
C LEU A 393 21.91 -11.51 7.89
N ASP A 394 21.59 -12.72 7.42
CA ASP A 394 22.39 -13.44 6.43
C ASP A 394 22.28 -12.84 5.02
N ARG A 395 21.17 -12.16 4.72
CA ARG A 395 20.90 -11.45 3.45
C ARG A 395 20.01 -10.22 3.68
N PRO A 396 20.01 -9.24 2.74
CA PRO A 396 19.25 -7.99 2.91
C PRO A 396 17.77 -8.09 2.49
N THR A 397 17.37 -9.14 1.75
CA THR A 397 15.99 -9.29 1.29
C THR A 397 15.06 -9.64 2.45
N TYR A 398 14.26 -8.67 2.87
CA TYR A 398 13.32 -8.76 3.99
C TYR A 398 12.02 -8.05 3.61
N ALA A 399 10.91 -8.79 3.57
CA ALA A 399 9.60 -8.20 3.34
C ALA A 399 9.20 -7.40 4.58
N MET A 400 8.81 -6.15 4.44
CA MET A 400 8.20 -5.34 5.50
C MET A 400 6.77 -5.79 5.76
N ALA A 401 5.99 -6.08 4.71
CA ALA A 401 4.66 -6.68 4.82
C ALA A 401 4.78 -8.21 4.67
N LYS A 402 4.42 -8.96 5.71
CA LYS A 402 4.80 -10.39 5.83
C LYS A 402 3.80 -11.34 5.18
N LYS A 403 4.31 -12.34 4.44
CA LYS A 403 3.56 -13.54 3.99
C LYS A 403 2.36 -13.26 3.07
N LEU A 404 2.34 -12.12 2.39
CA LEU A 404 1.32 -11.71 1.42
C LEU A 404 1.14 -12.74 0.30
N SER A 405 2.23 -13.38 -0.15
CA SER A 405 2.19 -14.37 -1.23
C SER A 405 1.31 -15.58 -0.90
N THR A 406 1.14 -15.93 0.37
CA THR A 406 0.44 -17.15 0.79
C THR A 406 -1.05 -17.15 0.44
N ILE A 407 -1.67 -15.99 0.25
CA ILE A 407 -3.10 -15.86 -0.11
C ILE A 407 -3.30 -15.63 -1.62
N THR A 408 -2.23 -15.46 -2.40
CA THR A 408 -2.31 -15.21 -3.84
C THR A 408 -2.97 -16.33 -4.64
N PRO A 409 -2.86 -17.63 -4.30
CA PRO A 409 -3.57 -18.68 -5.03
C PRO A 409 -5.09 -18.55 -4.90
N TYR A 410 -5.60 -18.16 -3.73
CA TYR A 410 -7.03 -17.93 -3.50
C TYR A 410 -7.57 -16.79 -4.37
N LEU A 411 -6.87 -15.66 -4.39
CA LEU A 411 -7.21 -14.52 -5.24
C LEU A 411 -7.18 -14.89 -6.73
N THR A 412 -6.10 -15.55 -7.16
CA THR A 412 -5.87 -15.93 -8.56
C THR A 412 -6.95 -16.89 -9.03
N ALA A 413 -7.22 -17.94 -8.25
CA ALA A 413 -8.23 -18.94 -8.56
C ALA A 413 -9.63 -18.32 -8.61
N TYR A 414 -9.96 -17.37 -7.72
CA TYR A 414 -11.22 -16.65 -7.79
C TYR A 414 -11.39 -15.95 -9.14
N HIS A 415 -10.37 -15.27 -9.64
CA HIS A 415 -10.44 -14.53 -10.91
C HIS A 415 -10.22 -15.38 -12.17
N LYS A 416 -10.14 -16.72 -12.06
CA LYS A 416 -9.79 -17.61 -13.19
C LYS A 416 -8.46 -17.20 -13.85
N GLY A 417 -7.52 -16.70 -13.03
CA GLY A 417 -6.28 -16.09 -13.48
C GLY A 417 -5.06 -17.02 -13.45
N ILE A 418 -3.90 -16.43 -13.68
CA ILE A 418 -2.59 -17.08 -13.54
C ILE A 418 -1.75 -16.36 -12.48
N LEU A 419 -0.84 -17.11 -11.84
CA LEU A 419 0.02 -16.60 -10.77
C LEU A 419 1.47 -16.56 -11.25
N PHE A 420 1.95 -15.34 -11.55
CA PHE A 420 3.33 -15.09 -11.96
C PHE A 420 4.20 -14.82 -10.73
N ALA A 421 4.73 -15.90 -10.14
CA ALA A 421 5.53 -15.85 -8.92
C ALA A 421 7.01 -16.08 -9.20
N ARG A 422 7.87 -15.11 -8.88
CA ARG A 422 9.33 -15.25 -9.03
C ARG A 422 10.09 -14.64 -7.87
N SER A 423 11.08 -15.36 -7.36
CA SER A 423 11.92 -14.90 -6.25
C SER A 423 12.86 -13.78 -6.66
N ASP A 424 13.29 -13.73 -7.93
CA ASP A 424 14.18 -12.72 -8.49
C ASP A 424 13.50 -11.38 -8.82
N PHE A 425 12.19 -11.24 -8.56
CA PHE A 425 11.53 -9.93 -8.58
C PHE A 425 11.96 -9.04 -7.42
N ALA A 426 12.39 -9.61 -6.29
CA ALA A 426 12.77 -8.84 -5.12
C ALA A 426 14.04 -8.04 -5.38
N PHE A 427 14.10 -6.83 -4.83
CA PHE A 427 15.28 -5.98 -4.87
C PHE A 427 15.64 -5.52 -3.46
N ALA A 428 16.92 -5.62 -3.12
CA ALA A 428 17.47 -5.12 -1.87
C ALA A 428 18.91 -4.66 -2.11
N PRO A 429 19.45 -3.71 -1.32
CA PRO A 429 20.83 -3.29 -1.46
C PRO A 429 21.80 -4.42 -1.08
N ASP A 430 22.68 -4.79 -2.00
CA ASP A 430 23.75 -5.75 -1.77
C ASP A 430 25.02 -5.36 -2.55
N ASP A 431 26.00 -6.27 -2.65
CA ASP A 431 27.24 -6.00 -3.40
C ASP A 431 27.02 -5.91 -4.92
N ASN A 432 25.88 -6.39 -5.42
CA ASN A 432 25.53 -6.46 -6.83
C ASN A 432 24.58 -5.33 -7.26
N ALA A 433 23.92 -4.65 -6.31
CA ALA A 433 23.16 -3.43 -6.52
C ALA A 433 24.09 -2.23 -6.77
N LEU A 434 24.67 -2.19 -7.97
CA LEU A 434 25.68 -1.21 -8.37
C LEU A 434 25.09 -0.07 -9.20
N THR A 435 25.56 1.15 -8.96
CA THR A 435 25.30 2.30 -9.86
C THR A 435 25.91 2.04 -11.24
N ARG A 436 25.58 2.87 -12.24
CA ARG A 436 26.23 2.81 -13.57
C ARG A 436 27.76 2.83 -13.52
N ASP A 437 28.33 3.59 -12.58
CA ASP A 437 29.77 3.70 -12.39
C ASP A 437 30.38 2.53 -11.56
N LEU A 438 29.65 1.41 -11.43
CA LEU A 438 30.04 0.20 -10.69
C LEU A 438 30.35 0.42 -9.20
N LYS A 439 29.69 1.39 -8.57
CA LYS A 439 29.85 1.69 -7.15
C LYS A 439 28.73 1.04 -6.33
N ARG A 440 29.10 0.50 -5.16
CA ARG A 440 28.15 0.03 -4.13
C ARG A 440 27.35 1.19 -3.54
N CYS A 441 26.15 0.89 -3.05
CA CYS A 441 25.20 1.86 -2.48
C CYS A 441 24.93 1.59 -0.98
N PRO A 442 25.93 1.71 -0.08
CA PRO A 442 25.74 1.49 1.36
C PRO A 442 24.72 2.48 1.95
N GLY A 443 24.11 2.10 3.07
CA GLY A 443 23.13 2.93 3.79
C GLY A 443 21.73 2.33 3.84
N TYR A 444 20.72 3.19 3.84
CA TYR A 444 19.32 2.80 3.94
C TYR A 444 18.86 1.94 2.76
N TYR A 445 17.90 1.04 3.01
CA TYR A 445 17.53 -0.01 2.06
C TYR A 445 16.65 0.41 0.88
N SER A 446 16.17 1.65 0.88
CA SER A 446 15.23 2.17 -0.10
C SER A 446 15.73 3.50 -0.67
N PRO A 447 15.43 3.82 -1.95
CA PRO A 447 15.71 5.13 -2.54
C PRO A 447 15.23 6.32 -1.71
N MET A 448 14.17 6.15 -0.91
CA MET A 448 13.63 7.16 0.00
C MET A 448 14.73 7.88 0.81
N ARG A 449 15.71 7.14 1.35
CA ARG A 449 16.84 7.70 2.12
C ARG A 449 18.20 7.33 1.56
N ASN A 450 18.22 6.73 0.37
CA ASN A 450 19.45 6.35 -0.34
C ASN A 450 19.26 6.54 -1.85
N PRO A 451 19.29 7.80 -2.35
CA PRO A 451 19.00 8.11 -3.74
C PRO A 451 19.86 7.36 -4.76
N ARG A 452 21.05 6.92 -4.36
CA ARG A 452 21.96 6.09 -5.18
C ARG A 452 21.36 4.76 -5.62
N LEU A 453 20.38 4.24 -4.86
CA LEU A 453 19.68 3.01 -5.19
C LEU A 453 18.66 3.18 -6.32
N ALA A 454 18.24 4.40 -6.66
CA ALA A 454 17.15 4.60 -7.62
C ALA A 454 17.48 4.03 -9.01
N GLU A 455 18.67 4.29 -9.55
CA GLU A 455 19.10 3.75 -10.85
C GLU A 455 19.15 2.22 -10.87
N PRO A 456 19.90 1.52 -9.98
CA PRO A 456 19.93 0.05 -9.99
C PRO A 456 18.56 -0.57 -9.73
N LEU A 457 17.72 0.06 -8.89
CA LEU A 457 16.33 -0.36 -8.66
C LEU A 457 15.50 -0.30 -9.95
N CYS A 458 15.47 0.86 -10.61
CA CYS A 458 14.68 1.04 -11.84
C CYS A 458 15.15 0.09 -12.95
N LYS A 459 16.47 -0.12 -13.07
CA LYS A 459 17.03 -1.12 -13.98
C LYS A 459 16.57 -2.53 -13.64
N HIS A 460 16.57 -2.90 -12.36
CA HIS A 460 16.09 -4.20 -11.90
C HIS A 460 14.60 -4.39 -12.22
N VAL A 461 13.73 -3.42 -11.90
CA VAL A 461 12.30 -3.48 -12.23
C VAL A 461 12.09 -3.69 -13.73
N PHE A 462 12.80 -2.93 -14.56
CA PHE A 462 12.71 -3.03 -16.02
C PHE A 462 13.18 -4.40 -16.54
N ASP A 463 14.36 -4.85 -16.11
CA ASP A 463 15.00 -6.05 -16.64
C ASP A 463 14.45 -7.36 -16.06
N LYS A 464 14.05 -7.36 -14.79
CA LYS A 464 13.62 -8.57 -14.07
C LYS A 464 12.11 -8.74 -13.95
N ILE A 465 11.33 -7.67 -14.14
CA ILE A 465 9.87 -7.75 -13.99
C ILE A 465 9.14 -7.31 -15.26
N HIS A 466 9.34 -6.08 -15.72
CA HIS A 466 8.61 -5.54 -16.87
C HIS A 466 8.89 -6.32 -18.17
N LYS A 467 10.16 -6.58 -18.52
CA LYS A 467 10.48 -7.39 -19.71
C LYS A 467 9.88 -8.80 -19.68
N PRO A 468 10.02 -9.59 -18.59
CA PRO A 468 9.32 -10.88 -18.46
C PRO A 468 7.80 -10.76 -18.51
N LEU A 469 7.21 -9.72 -17.92
CA LEU A 469 5.77 -9.48 -17.98
C LEU A 469 5.31 -9.21 -19.42
N ASN A 470 6.03 -8.39 -20.18
CA ASN A 470 5.74 -8.19 -21.61
C ASN A 470 5.90 -9.46 -22.43
N ALA A 471 6.88 -10.31 -22.11
CA ALA A 471 7.03 -11.61 -22.75
C ALA A 471 5.84 -12.53 -22.46
N LEU A 472 5.33 -12.52 -21.23
CA LEU A 472 4.11 -13.23 -20.85
C LEU A 472 2.89 -12.67 -21.58
N LEU A 473 2.70 -11.35 -21.59
CA LEU A 473 1.59 -10.69 -22.30
C LEU A 473 1.64 -10.95 -23.81
N ALA A 474 2.82 -10.93 -24.42
CA ALA A 474 3.04 -11.31 -25.82
C ALA A 474 2.62 -12.76 -26.09
N LYS A 475 3.02 -13.68 -25.20
CA LYS A 475 2.59 -15.10 -25.27
C LYS A 475 1.08 -15.23 -25.22
N LEU A 476 0.42 -14.60 -24.23
CA LEU A 476 -1.03 -14.67 -24.04
C LEU A 476 -1.82 -14.09 -25.24
N ALA A 477 -1.30 -13.05 -25.88
CA ALA A 477 -1.93 -12.45 -27.05
C ALA A 477 -1.61 -13.19 -28.37
N GLY A 478 -0.67 -14.13 -28.37
CA GLY A 478 -0.16 -14.75 -29.59
C GLY A 478 0.59 -13.76 -30.51
N ILE A 479 1.11 -12.67 -29.95
CA ILE A 479 1.82 -11.61 -30.68
C ILE A 479 3.33 -11.75 -30.43
N PRO A 480 4.19 -11.72 -31.47
CA PRO A 480 5.63 -11.73 -31.29
C PRO A 480 6.12 -10.54 -30.44
N LEU A 481 6.99 -10.79 -29.45
CA LEU A 481 7.48 -9.75 -28.53
C LEU A 481 8.24 -8.60 -29.23
N ASN A 482 8.80 -8.84 -30.42
CA ASN A 482 9.47 -7.80 -31.22
C ASN A 482 8.49 -6.85 -31.93
N ASP A 483 7.19 -7.18 -31.98
CA ASP A 483 6.12 -6.32 -32.50
C ASP A 483 5.38 -5.60 -31.36
N LEU A 484 6.14 -4.79 -30.61
CA LEU A 484 5.61 -4.07 -29.44
C LEU A 484 4.47 -3.11 -29.81
N ARG A 485 4.45 -2.55 -31.02
CA ARG A 485 3.37 -1.66 -31.46
C ARG A 485 2.05 -2.41 -31.54
N HIS A 486 2.05 -3.58 -32.19
CA HIS A 486 0.85 -4.40 -32.28
C HIS A 486 0.41 -4.91 -30.90
N LEU A 487 1.37 -5.33 -30.05
CA LEU A 487 1.09 -5.77 -28.69
C LEU A 487 0.40 -4.67 -27.86
N ARG A 488 0.93 -3.46 -27.93
CA ARG A 488 0.38 -2.27 -27.27
C ARG A 488 -1.04 -1.96 -27.75
N ASP A 489 -1.23 -1.87 -29.06
CA ASP A 489 -2.54 -1.55 -29.64
C ASP A 489 -3.57 -2.64 -29.32
N TYR A 490 -3.17 -3.91 -29.20
CA TYR A 490 -4.03 -4.99 -28.73
C TYR A 490 -4.49 -4.78 -27.27
N TYR A 491 -3.57 -4.58 -26.33
CA TYR A 491 -3.90 -4.47 -24.90
C TYR A 491 -4.56 -3.14 -24.53
N LYS A 492 -4.38 -2.10 -25.34
CA LYS A 492 -5.13 -0.85 -25.23
C LYS A 492 -6.64 -1.08 -25.24
N ASP A 493 -7.10 -1.96 -26.13
CA ASP A 493 -8.52 -2.28 -26.34
C ASP A 493 -8.94 -3.57 -25.60
N ASN A 494 -7.99 -4.45 -25.29
CA ASN A 494 -8.19 -5.72 -24.57
C ASN A 494 -7.36 -5.78 -23.27
N PRO A 495 -7.59 -4.86 -22.31
CA PRO A 495 -6.76 -4.78 -21.12
C PRO A 495 -6.91 -6.01 -20.22
N VAL A 496 -5.80 -6.48 -19.66
CA VAL A 496 -5.81 -7.48 -18.59
C VAL A 496 -5.70 -6.82 -17.22
N TYR A 497 -6.19 -7.52 -16.20
CA TYR A 497 -6.03 -7.12 -14.80
C TYR A 497 -4.72 -7.67 -14.25
N ILE A 498 -3.88 -6.79 -13.73
CA ILE A 498 -2.56 -7.10 -13.17
C ILE A 498 -2.58 -6.72 -11.69
N ALA A 499 -2.64 -7.72 -10.83
CA ALA A 499 -2.62 -7.57 -9.39
C ALA A 499 -1.20 -7.73 -8.85
N VAL A 500 -0.67 -6.69 -8.20
CA VAL A 500 0.67 -6.71 -7.60
C VAL A 500 0.52 -7.03 -6.11
N VAL A 501 0.92 -8.22 -5.68
CA VAL A 501 0.76 -8.68 -4.28
C VAL A 501 2.12 -8.79 -3.61
N GLY A 502 2.51 -7.71 -2.92
CA GLY A 502 3.83 -7.59 -2.30
C GLY A 502 4.12 -6.14 -1.89
N ASP A 503 5.06 -5.96 -0.97
CA ASP A 503 5.60 -4.63 -0.66
C ASP A 503 6.65 -4.18 -1.69
N ALA A 504 7.23 -2.99 -1.49
CA ALA A 504 8.21 -2.39 -2.39
C ALA A 504 9.60 -3.07 -2.41
N ILE A 505 9.85 -4.08 -1.56
CA ILE A 505 11.09 -4.88 -1.59
C ILE A 505 10.86 -6.17 -2.35
N MET A 506 9.67 -6.77 -2.18
CA MET A 506 9.26 -8.00 -2.87
C MET A 506 8.87 -7.75 -4.33
N LEU A 507 8.14 -6.66 -4.57
CA LEU A 507 7.70 -6.17 -5.88
C LEU A 507 7.94 -4.65 -5.95
N PRO A 508 9.16 -4.22 -6.30
CA PRO A 508 9.57 -2.82 -6.26
C PRO A 508 8.80 -1.88 -7.19
N GLN A 509 8.88 -0.57 -6.97
CA GLN A 509 8.30 0.44 -7.86
C GLN A 509 9.40 1.05 -8.74
N ILE A 510 9.07 1.54 -9.94
CA ILE A 510 9.97 2.49 -10.61
C ILE A 510 9.90 3.82 -9.86
N VAL A 511 11.04 4.47 -9.69
CA VAL A 511 11.13 5.82 -9.13
C VAL A 511 11.47 6.80 -10.25
N TYR A 512 10.48 7.56 -10.71
CA TYR A 512 10.68 8.60 -11.70
C TYR A 512 11.37 9.82 -11.08
N GLN A 513 12.20 10.49 -11.88
CA GLN A 513 12.79 11.77 -11.48
C GLN A 513 11.68 12.79 -11.21
N ASN A 514 11.82 13.50 -10.10
CA ASN A 514 10.86 14.51 -9.68
C ASN A 514 11.60 15.84 -9.52
N TYR A 515 11.16 16.89 -10.21
CA TYR A 515 11.86 18.17 -10.13
C TYR A 515 11.58 18.94 -8.82
N MET A 516 10.51 18.59 -8.10
CA MET A 516 10.12 19.18 -6.82
C MET A 516 10.80 18.47 -5.66
N GLU A 517 10.87 17.13 -5.73
CA GLU A 517 11.52 16.26 -4.75
C GLU A 517 12.63 15.46 -5.47
N PRO A 518 13.75 16.10 -5.83
CA PRO A 518 14.79 15.45 -6.63
C PRO A 518 15.46 14.28 -5.90
N LEU A 519 15.88 13.29 -6.68
CA LEU A 519 16.79 12.25 -6.21
C LEU A 519 18.22 12.84 -6.16
N ASP A 520 18.55 13.51 -5.05
CA ASP A 520 19.84 14.19 -4.85
C ASP A 520 20.66 13.52 -3.73
N GLU A 521 21.90 13.13 -4.03
CA GLU A 521 22.82 12.53 -3.06
C GLU A 521 23.42 13.54 -2.08
N LYS A 522 23.55 14.80 -2.47
CA LYS A 522 24.13 15.86 -1.65
C LYS A 522 23.12 16.47 -0.69
N GLU A 523 21.87 16.55 -1.13
CA GLU A 523 20.76 17.09 -0.35
C GLU A 523 19.54 16.14 -0.38
N PRO A 524 19.66 14.90 0.13
CA PRO A 524 18.59 13.92 0.11
C PRO A 524 17.44 14.33 1.04
N ILE A 525 16.21 14.12 0.58
CA ILE A 525 14.99 14.40 1.36
C ILE A 525 14.71 13.21 2.28
N ALA A 526 15.43 13.13 3.41
CA ALA A 526 15.41 11.97 4.29
C ALA A 526 14.08 11.73 5.03
N TYR A 527 13.19 12.73 5.08
CA TYR A 527 11.90 12.62 5.77
C TYR A 527 10.80 12.00 4.91
N THR A 528 10.52 12.56 3.73
CA THR A 528 9.46 12.10 2.81
C THR A 528 9.99 11.24 1.65
N GLY A 529 11.27 11.34 1.32
CA GLY A 529 11.89 10.68 0.18
C GLY A 529 11.85 11.49 -1.11
N GLY A 530 12.87 11.30 -1.96
CA GLY A 530 12.91 11.87 -3.30
C GLY A 530 12.19 11.00 -4.35
N GLY A 531 12.01 11.56 -5.54
CA GLY A 531 11.42 10.91 -6.71
C GLY A 531 9.92 10.66 -6.61
N THR A 532 9.36 10.09 -7.68
CA THR A 532 7.95 9.64 -7.75
C THR A 532 7.90 8.12 -7.93
N PRO A 533 7.75 7.35 -6.84
CA PRO A 533 7.56 5.90 -6.91
C PRO A 533 6.21 5.57 -7.56
N SER A 534 6.20 4.64 -8.52
CA SER A 534 5.00 4.31 -9.28
C SER A 534 4.96 2.86 -9.77
N ASP A 535 3.75 2.31 -9.78
CA ASP A 535 3.43 1.00 -10.35
C ASP A 535 3.01 1.07 -11.82
N PHE A 536 2.99 2.26 -12.43
CA PHE A 536 2.57 2.48 -13.82
C PHE A 536 3.26 1.53 -14.81
N ILE A 537 4.56 1.25 -14.60
CA ILE A 537 5.37 0.37 -15.45
C ILE A 537 4.81 -1.05 -15.60
N TYR A 538 4.01 -1.52 -14.63
CA TYR A 538 3.39 -2.85 -14.70
C TYR A 538 2.23 -2.92 -15.68
N GLY A 539 1.68 -1.78 -16.08
CA GLY A 539 0.54 -1.68 -16.99
C GLY A 539 0.88 -1.12 -18.37
N ASP A 540 2.11 -0.63 -18.52
CA ASP A 540 2.69 -0.06 -19.73
C ASP A 540 3.37 -1.16 -20.56
N ILE A 541 3.20 -1.13 -21.88
CA ILE A 541 3.80 -2.10 -22.82
C ILE A 541 5.09 -1.56 -23.46
N ASP A 542 5.19 -0.26 -23.75
CA ASP A 542 6.24 0.29 -24.61
C ASP A 542 6.99 1.50 -24.03
N PRO A 543 7.38 1.49 -22.74
CA PRO A 543 8.18 2.56 -22.17
C PRO A 543 9.49 2.73 -22.95
N ILE A 544 9.98 3.97 -23.05
CA ILE A 544 11.32 4.19 -23.59
C ILE A 544 12.33 3.48 -22.67
N PRO A 545 13.14 2.52 -23.18
CA PRO A 545 14.02 1.73 -22.33
C PRO A 545 14.96 2.59 -21.49
N TYR A 546 14.93 2.37 -20.17
CA TYR A 546 15.73 3.08 -19.18
C TYR A 546 15.48 4.60 -19.09
N ASP A 547 14.33 5.10 -19.55
CA ASP A 547 13.89 6.47 -19.30
C ASP A 547 12.95 6.53 -18.08
N TRP A 548 13.50 6.94 -16.95
CA TRP A 548 12.77 7.31 -15.74
C TRP A 548 12.90 8.81 -15.46
N SER A 549 13.04 9.62 -16.51
CA SER A 549 13.03 11.08 -16.37
C SER A 549 11.65 11.59 -15.94
N ASN A 550 11.60 12.85 -15.50
CA ASN A 550 10.34 13.47 -15.08
C ASN A 550 9.29 13.55 -16.20
N LEU A 551 9.74 13.56 -17.47
CA LEU A 551 8.89 13.63 -18.66
C LEU A 551 8.97 12.33 -19.47
N ALA A 552 9.26 11.20 -18.82
CA ALA A 552 9.31 9.90 -19.47
C ALA A 552 8.01 9.62 -20.22
N ASN A 553 8.16 9.25 -21.50
CA ASN A 553 7.09 8.92 -22.43
C ASN A 553 7.28 7.49 -22.95
N ASP A 554 6.32 7.05 -23.76
CA ASP A 554 6.38 5.74 -24.42
C ASP A 554 6.91 5.88 -25.84
N THR A 555 7.22 4.74 -26.45
CA THR A 555 7.79 4.67 -27.79
C THR A 555 6.77 5.03 -28.88
N PHE A 556 5.49 4.71 -28.66
CA PHE A 556 4.43 4.83 -29.66
C PHE A 556 3.31 5.80 -29.25
N SER A 557 3.43 6.47 -28.11
CA SER A 557 2.56 7.56 -27.67
C SER A 557 3.33 8.84 -27.29
N TYR A 558 2.70 10.00 -27.50
CA TYR A 558 3.31 11.29 -27.12
C TYR A 558 3.32 11.54 -25.61
N TYR A 559 2.31 11.04 -24.90
CA TYR A 559 2.20 11.04 -23.44
C TYR A 559 2.23 9.60 -22.94
N PRO A 560 2.70 9.35 -21.71
CA PRO A 560 2.64 8.00 -21.13
C PRO A 560 1.19 7.47 -21.15
N TYR A 561 1.06 6.20 -21.50
CA TYR A 561 -0.21 5.51 -21.70
C TYR A 561 -0.18 4.16 -20.99
N GLN A 562 -1.23 3.85 -20.22
CA GLN A 562 -1.37 2.59 -19.52
C GLN A 562 -2.34 1.69 -20.29
N GLU A 563 -1.86 0.64 -20.96
CA GLU A 563 -2.71 -0.32 -21.65
C GLU A 563 -3.53 -1.14 -20.64
N ASN A 564 -2.84 -1.74 -19.67
CA ASN A 564 -3.41 -2.73 -18.75
C ASN A 564 -3.86 -2.12 -17.40
N ILE A 565 -4.75 -2.82 -16.71
CA ILE A 565 -5.29 -2.37 -15.42
C ILE A 565 -4.38 -2.88 -14.31
N VAL A 566 -3.76 -1.97 -13.55
CA VAL A 566 -2.85 -2.31 -12.46
C VAL A 566 -3.47 -1.93 -11.12
N GLY A 567 -3.33 -2.81 -10.13
CA GLY A 567 -3.66 -2.51 -8.74
C GLY A 567 -2.75 -3.28 -7.78
N ARG A 568 -2.21 -2.59 -6.77
CA ARG A 568 -1.43 -3.23 -5.72
C ARG A 568 -2.32 -3.66 -4.57
N ILE A 569 -2.17 -4.91 -4.15
CA ILE A 569 -2.83 -5.48 -2.98
C ILE A 569 -1.79 -5.53 -1.86
N ILE A 570 -1.97 -4.66 -0.86
CA ILE A 570 -1.07 -4.48 0.27
C ILE A 570 -1.87 -4.26 1.56
N GLY A 571 -1.24 -4.52 2.69
CA GLY A 571 -1.72 -4.31 4.05
C GLY A 571 -0.57 -4.53 5.02
N TRP A 572 -0.85 -4.50 6.33
CA TRP A 572 0.21 -4.66 7.33
C TRP A 572 0.90 -6.03 7.26
N ASP A 573 0.12 -7.06 7.00
CA ASP A 573 0.54 -8.44 6.85
C ASP A 573 -0.51 -9.23 6.04
N VAL A 574 -0.36 -10.54 6.00
CA VAL A 574 -1.32 -11.44 5.35
C VAL A 574 -2.73 -11.38 5.94
N GLN A 575 -2.91 -11.03 7.21
CA GLN A 575 -4.24 -10.95 7.84
C GLN A 575 -5.05 -9.81 7.23
N ASP A 576 -4.40 -8.66 7.07
CA ASP A 576 -4.99 -7.47 6.46
C ASP A 576 -5.28 -7.69 4.97
N VAL A 577 -4.36 -8.34 4.25
CA VAL A 577 -4.58 -8.69 2.83
C VAL A 577 -5.65 -9.75 2.67
N SER A 578 -5.72 -10.75 3.56
CA SER A 578 -6.81 -11.73 3.58
C SER A 578 -8.15 -11.03 3.83
N ALA A 579 -8.22 -10.06 4.76
CA ALA A 579 -9.40 -9.24 4.98
C ALA A 579 -9.76 -8.41 3.75
N LEU A 580 -8.78 -7.82 3.07
CA LEU A 580 -8.96 -7.06 1.82
C LEU A 580 -9.55 -7.92 0.70
N ILE A 581 -9.03 -9.12 0.49
CA ILE A 581 -9.52 -10.02 -0.55
C ILE A 581 -10.95 -10.48 -0.22
N ASN A 582 -11.19 -10.94 1.02
CA ASN A 582 -12.52 -11.44 1.41
C ASN A 582 -13.60 -10.35 1.31
N ARG A 583 -13.32 -9.11 1.76
CA ARG A 583 -14.34 -8.04 1.71
C ARG A 583 -14.72 -7.63 0.27
N VAL A 584 -13.81 -7.82 -0.69
CA VAL A 584 -14.08 -7.56 -2.10
C VAL A 584 -14.80 -8.74 -2.77
N ILE A 585 -14.37 -9.98 -2.51
CA ILE A 585 -15.03 -11.19 -3.04
C ILE A 585 -16.48 -11.29 -2.54
N PHE A 586 -16.70 -11.03 -1.25
CA PHE A 586 -18.02 -11.11 -0.62
C PHE A 586 -18.67 -9.73 -0.46
N TYR A 587 -18.31 -8.76 -1.32
CA TYR A 587 -18.81 -7.38 -1.24
C TYR A 587 -20.34 -7.32 -1.17
N TYR A 588 -21.04 -8.10 -2.01
CA TYR A 588 -22.50 -8.12 -2.02
C TYR A 588 -23.12 -8.67 -0.73
N ASP A 589 -22.51 -9.68 -0.10
CA ASP A 589 -22.95 -10.20 1.20
C ASP A 589 -22.83 -9.14 2.31
N ILE A 590 -21.82 -8.26 2.19
CA ILE A 590 -21.55 -7.18 3.13
C ILE A 590 -22.51 -6.01 2.90
N ILE A 591 -22.57 -5.44 1.69
CA ILE A 591 -23.30 -4.19 1.45
C ILE A 591 -24.80 -4.32 1.69
N ASN A 592 -25.37 -5.51 1.50
CA ASN A 592 -26.78 -5.78 1.77
C ASN A 592 -27.16 -5.52 3.24
N LYS A 593 -26.18 -5.51 4.15
CA LYS A 593 -26.36 -5.25 5.59
C LYS A 593 -26.05 -3.80 5.98
N LEU A 594 -25.51 -2.98 5.07
CA LEU A 594 -25.02 -1.62 5.38
C LEU A 594 -26.04 -0.50 5.08
N GLY A 595 -27.23 -0.82 4.57
CA GLY A 595 -28.31 0.15 4.35
C GLY A 595 -27.89 1.32 3.43
N ASP A 596 -28.23 2.55 3.83
CA ASP A 596 -27.97 3.80 3.08
C ASP A 596 -26.47 4.14 2.91
N TRP A 597 -25.56 3.39 3.56
CA TRP A 597 -24.11 3.59 3.42
C TRP A 597 -23.67 3.56 1.95
N LYS A 598 -24.22 2.61 1.18
CA LYS A 598 -23.86 2.40 -0.23
C LYS A 598 -24.21 3.60 -1.13
N ASP A 599 -25.21 4.38 -0.71
CA ASP A 599 -25.77 5.53 -1.42
C ASP A 599 -25.19 6.87 -0.93
N THR A 600 -24.20 6.84 -0.04
CA THR A 600 -23.60 8.03 0.57
C THR A 600 -22.15 8.23 0.11
N ALA A 601 -21.79 9.48 -0.19
CA ALA A 601 -20.43 9.88 -0.52
C ALA A 601 -19.93 10.99 0.42
N ALA A 602 -18.71 10.87 0.92
CA ALA A 602 -18.05 11.91 1.72
C ALA A 602 -17.16 12.78 0.83
N ASN A 603 -17.25 14.10 1.01
CA ASN A 603 -16.45 15.10 0.31
C ASN A 603 -15.82 16.04 1.34
N LEU A 604 -14.60 15.72 1.77
CA LEU A 604 -13.91 16.46 2.83
C LEU A 604 -12.74 17.24 2.24
N VAL A 605 -12.80 18.57 2.33
CA VAL A 605 -11.75 19.46 1.80
C VAL A 605 -11.15 20.30 2.93
N GLY A 606 -9.85 20.20 3.11
CA GLY A 606 -9.09 20.90 4.14
C GLY A 606 -8.71 22.34 3.77
N GLY A 607 -8.40 23.15 4.79
CA GLY A 607 -8.22 24.60 4.66
C GLY A 607 -6.89 25.07 4.05
N GLY A 608 -5.98 24.18 3.65
CA GLY A 608 -4.65 24.55 3.14
C GLY A 608 -4.48 24.46 1.63
N GLN A 609 -5.55 24.31 0.86
CA GLN A 609 -5.52 24.29 -0.61
C GLN A 609 -5.36 25.68 -1.23
N ASP A 610 -5.53 26.72 -0.44
CA ASP A 610 -5.49 28.10 -0.87
C ASP A 610 -4.06 28.65 -0.82
N PHE A 611 -3.54 29.10 -1.96
CA PHE A 611 -2.21 29.70 -2.09
C PHE A 611 -2.28 31.09 -2.70
N GLN A 612 -1.38 31.97 -2.27
CA GLN A 612 -1.20 33.30 -2.86
C GLN A 612 0.28 33.66 -3.02
N ARG A 613 0.58 34.53 -3.98
CA ARG A 613 1.86 35.23 -4.12
C ARG A 613 1.72 36.75 -3.84
N PRO A 614 1.57 37.19 -2.57
CA PRO A 614 1.39 38.59 -2.21
C PRO A 614 2.68 39.43 -2.27
N PRO A 615 2.77 40.48 -3.13
CA PRO A 615 4.02 41.18 -3.43
C PRO A 615 4.56 42.02 -2.26
N ILE A 616 3.68 42.73 -1.54
CA ILE A 616 4.05 43.59 -0.40
C ILE A 616 4.63 42.76 0.75
N ARG A 617 4.06 41.57 0.97
CA ARG A 617 4.52 40.66 2.02
C ARG A 617 5.90 40.09 1.71
N TYR A 618 6.20 39.70 0.46
CA TYR A 618 7.57 39.31 0.11
C TYR A 618 8.55 40.48 0.26
N PHE A 619 8.13 41.70 -0.07
CA PHE A 619 8.99 42.86 0.12
C PHE A 619 9.33 43.07 1.61
N ILE A 620 8.33 43.06 2.50
CA ILE A 620 8.55 43.25 3.93
C ILE A 620 9.28 42.05 4.54
N PHE A 621 8.74 40.84 4.41
CA PHE A 621 9.25 39.68 5.12
C PHE A 621 10.45 39.02 4.42
N GLY A 622 10.50 39.03 3.09
CA GLY A 622 11.61 38.45 2.33
C GLY A 622 12.75 39.42 2.03
N THR A 623 12.45 40.67 1.66
CA THR A 623 13.46 41.66 1.28
C THR A 623 13.93 42.54 2.42
N LEU A 624 13.04 43.02 3.29
CA LEU A 624 13.39 43.91 4.40
C LEU A 624 13.82 43.15 5.66
N LEU A 625 13.11 42.06 6.01
CA LEU A 625 13.34 41.33 7.27
C LEU A 625 14.09 40.00 7.10
N HIS A 626 14.27 39.50 5.87
CA HIS A 626 14.90 38.20 5.58
C HIS A 626 14.28 36.98 6.31
N LEU A 627 12.99 37.04 6.63
CA LEU A 627 12.22 36.02 7.37
C LEU A 627 11.57 34.96 6.47
N THR A 628 11.41 35.21 5.17
CA THR A 628 10.80 34.26 4.22
C THR A 628 11.57 34.18 2.90
N PRO A 629 11.79 32.99 2.31
CA PRO A 629 12.37 32.87 0.96
C PRO A 629 11.60 33.70 -0.08
N ARG A 630 12.31 34.29 -1.05
CA ARG A 630 11.66 35.11 -2.10
C ARG A 630 10.85 34.23 -3.06
N GLY A 631 9.56 34.54 -3.22
CA GLY A 631 8.77 34.14 -4.40
C GLY A 631 7.92 32.87 -4.30
N GLU A 632 7.95 32.14 -3.18
CA GLU A 632 7.18 30.89 -3.01
C GLU A 632 5.70 31.19 -2.71
N PRO A 633 4.71 30.65 -3.45
CA PRO A 633 3.30 30.76 -3.06
C PRO A 633 3.12 30.34 -1.60
N MET A 634 2.44 31.16 -0.81
CA MET A 634 2.18 30.88 0.60
C MET A 634 0.74 30.45 0.80
N LYS A 635 0.52 29.55 1.77
CA LYS A 635 -0.82 29.15 2.17
C LYS A 635 -1.61 30.32 2.72
N TYR A 636 -2.60 30.75 1.97
CA TYR A 636 -3.39 31.93 2.26
C TYR A 636 -4.71 31.92 1.50
N TRP A 637 -5.81 32.19 2.20
CA TRP A 637 -7.17 32.02 1.70
C TRP A 637 -7.43 32.72 0.36
N THR A 638 -7.95 32.00 -0.63
CA THR A 638 -8.45 32.53 -1.91
C THR A 638 -9.92 32.16 -2.16
N GLY A 639 -10.47 31.26 -1.35
CA GLY A 639 -11.77 30.61 -1.53
C GLY A 639 -11.74 29.45 -2.53
N TYR A 640 -10.57 29.01 -2.97
CA TYR A 640 -10.41 27.89 -3.92
C TYR A 640 -10.94 26.59 -3.32
N GLY A 641 -10.56 26.26 -2.07
CA GLY A 641 -11.04 25.04 -1.40
C GLY A 641 -12.56 25.00 -1.26
N GLU A 642 -13.19 26.11 -0.85
CA GLU A 642 -14.65 26.24 -0.74
C GLU A 642 -15.36 26.04 -2.09
N VAL A 643 -14.79 26.60 -3.15
CA VAL A 643 -15.32 26.47 -4.52
C VAL A 643 -15.22 25.04 -5.01
N PHE A 644 -14.08 24.37 -4.79
CA PHE A 644 -13.87 23.01 -5.24
C PHE A 644 -14.64 21.98 -4.42
N LEU A 645 -14.87 22.21 -3.12
CA LEU A 645 -15.81 21.43 -2.33
C LEU A 645 -17.19 21.40 -2.99
N LYS A 646 -17.76 22.58 -3.28
CA LYS A 646 -19.07 22.70 -3.93
C LYS A 646 -19.08 22.15 -5.35
N ARG A 647 -18.00 22.34 -6.11
CA ARG A 647 -17.86 21.78 -7.45
C ARG A 647 -17.93 20.27 -7.42
N THR A 648 -17.12 19.61 -6.60
CA THR A 648 -17.09 18.15 -6.48
C THR A 648 -18.45 17.62 -6.06
N GLU A 649 -19.12 18.30 -5.12
CA GLU A 649 -20.49 17.95 -4.73
C GLU A 649 -21.48 18.04 -5.89
N GLU A 650 -21.56 19.16 -6.59
CA GLU A 650 -22.63 19.46 -7.56
C GLU A 650 -22.38 18.88 -8.95
N VAL A 651 -21.11 18.80 -9.38
CA VAL A 651 -20.73 18.43 -10.76
C VAL A 651 -20.28 16.98 -10.85
N VAL A 652 -19.83 16.37 -9.74
CA VAL A 652 -19.31 15.00 -9.73
C VAL A 652 -20.21 14.06 -8.93
N LEU A 653 -20.35 14.29 -7.62
CA LEU A 653 -20.95 13.30 -6.71
C LEU A 653 -22.48 13.26 -6.76
N LYS A 654 -23.18 14.40 -6.77
CA LYS A 654 -24.65 14.43 -6.92
C LYS A 654 -25.12 13.84 -8.25
N PRO A 655 -24.49 14.14 -9.40
CA PRO A 655 -24.85 13.51 -10.68
C PRO A 655 -24.68 11.99 -10.70
N MET A 656 -23.79 11.43 -9.87
CA MET A 656 -23.66 9.97 -9.69
C MET A 656 -24.82 9.35 -8.88
N GLY A 657 -25.70 10.17 -8.29
CA GLY A 657 -26.84 9.73 -7.48
C GLY A 657 -26.56 9.62 -5.98
N PHE A 658 -25.40 10.07 -5.49
CA PHE A 658 -25.05 9.99 -4.07
C PHE A 658 -25.75 11.05 -3.22
N LYS A 659 -26.07 10.67 -1.98
CA LYS A 659 -26.22 11.60 -0.87
C LYS A 659 -24.84 12.09 -0.44
N VAL A 660 -24.53 13.35 -0.70
CA VAL A 660 -23.19 13.91 -0.42
C VAL A 660 -23.12 14.51 0.99
N LEU A 661 -22.10 14.10 1.75
CA LEU A 661 -21.73 14.65 3.05
C LEU A 661 -20.47 15.50 2.88
N SER A 662 -20.63 16.81 2.85
CA SER A 662 -19.54 17.77 2.63
C SER A 662 -19.07 18.40 3.95
N ALA A 663 -17.77 18.48 4.16
CA ALA A 663 -17.17 19.22 5.28
C ALA A 663 -15.93 20.00 4.83
N TYR A 664 -15.74 21.19 5.40
CA TYR A 664 -14.62 22.08 5.06
C TYR A 664 -13.74 22.39 6.28
N ASP A 665 -12.43 22.43 6.05
CA ASP A 665 -11.43 22.91 7.01
C ASP A 665 -11.50 22.18 8.37
N THR A 666 -11.88 22.86 9.46
CA THR A 666 -11.98 22.23 10.78
C THR A 666 -13.16 21.27 10.91
N GLU A 667 -14.25 21.47 10.15
CA GLU A 667 -15.37 20.52 10.12
C GLU A 667 -14.93 19.17 9.54
N ALA A 668 -13.95 19.19 8.62
CA ALA A 668 -13.38 18.00 8.00
C ALA A 668 -12.35 17.27 8.88
N ALA A 669 -12.02 17.79 10.07
CA ALA A 669 -11.19 17.06 11.03
C ALA A 669 -11.82 15.71 11.41
N LEU A 670 -11.03 14.75 11.87
CA LEU A 670 -11.53 13.42 12.20
C LEU A 670 -12.33 13.43 13.51
N VAL A 671 -11.76 14.02 14.57
CA VAL A 671 -12.34 14.12 15.92
C VAL A 671 -12.15 15.53 16.47
N GLY A 672 -13.12 16.03 17.23
CA GLY A 672 -13.07 17.33 17.89
C GLY A 672 -12.90 17.25 19.41
N PHE A 673 -12.49 18.35 20.03
CA PHE A 673 -12.27 18.44 21.47
C PHE A 673 -13.58 18.46 22.26
N THR A 674 -13.58 17.77 23.41
CA THR A 674 -14.66 17.89 24.40
C THR A 674 -14.58 19.21 25.15
N ASP A 675 -15.68 19.61 25.81
CA ASP A 675 -15.68 20.80 26.68
C ASP A 675 -14.71 20.68 27.87
N ASN A 676 -14.47 19.47 28.34
CA ASN A 676 -13.52 19.18 29.41
C ASN A 676 -12.07 19.33 28.91
N ALA A 677 -11.77 18.80 27.73
CA ALA A 677 -10.47 18.90 27.09
C ALA A 677 -10.06 20.37 26.90
N LEU A 678 -10.96 21.20 26.36
CA LEU A 678 -10.72 22.63 26.19
C LEU A 678 -10.56 23.37 27.52
N GLU A 679 -11.26 22.92 28.57
CA GLU A 679 -11.11 23.46 29.92
C GLU A 679 -9.73 23.16 30.51
N LYS A 680 -9.22 21.94 30.32
CA LYS A 680 -7.88 21.54 30.72
C LYS A 680 -6.82 22.40 30.03
N ILE A 681 -6.92 22.59 28.72
CA ILE A 681 -6.00 23.47 27.96
C ILE A 681 -6.05 24.90 28.51
N LYS A 682 -7.26 25.45 28.72
CA LYS A 682 -7.43 26.79 29.29
C LYS A 682 -6.75 26.94 30.65
N LYS A 683 -6.79 25.91 31.50
CA LYS A 683 -6.26 25.94 32.87
C LYS A 683 -4.77 25.62 32.97
N SER A 684 -4.13 25.14 31.90
CA SER A 684 -2.79 24.54 31.96
C SER A 684 -1.65 25.51 32.28
N CYS A 685 -1.77 26.80 31.94
CA CYS A 685 -0.80 27.82 32.31
C CYS A 685 -1.45 29.21 32.41
N LEU A 686 -0.72 30.18 32.99
CA LEU A 686 -1.22 31.55 33.15
C LEU A 686 -1.61 32.20 31.81
N LEU A 687 -0.80 31.99 30.76
CA LEU A 687 -1.07 32.55 29.43
C LEU A 687 -2.38 32.00 28.85
N ASN A 688 -2.61 30.68 28.96
CA ASN A 688 -3.85 30.06 28.51
C ASN A 688 -5.06 30.54 29.31
N ARG A 689 -4.92 30.73 30.64
CA ARG A 689 -6.02 31.25 31.46
C ARG A 689 -6.50 32.62 30.97
N LEU A 690 -5.56 33.48 30.58
CA LEU A 690 -5.80 34.84 30.12
C LEU A 690 -6.23 34.91 28.65
N LEU A 691 -5.57 34.16 27.75
CA LEU A 691 -5.69 34.36 26.30
C LEU A 691 -6.38 33.20 25.57
N PHE A 692 -6.50 32.01 26.14
CA PHE A 692 -7.21 30.90 25.50
C PHE A 692 -8.73 31.05 25.71
N PHE A 693 -9.44 31.48 24.66
CA PHE A 693 -10.90 31.67 24.67
C PHE A 693 -11.64 30.37 24.36
N LYS A 694 -11.91 29.57 25.41
CA LYS A 694 -12.62 28.27 25.31
C LYS A 694 -13.90 28.33 24.46
N GLY A 695 -14.78 29.30 24.72
CA GLY A 695 -16.05 29.43 23.99
C GLY A 695 -15.89 29.67 22.50
N TYR A 696 -14.77 30.30 22.08
CA TYR A 696 -14.43 30.45 20.67
C TYR A 696 -13.83 29.16 20.10
N MET A 697 -12.91 28.52 20.82
CA MET A 697 -12.31 27.24 20.38
C MET A 697 -13.34 26.12 20.26
N LYS A 698 -14.34 26.07 21.14
CA LYS A 698 -15.47 25.13 21.03
C LYS A 698 -16.19 25.24 19.69
N LYS A 699 -16.33 26.46 19.15
CA LYS A 699 -16.97 26.71 17.86
C LYS A 699 -16.06 26.45 16.66
N LEU A 700 -14.76 26.25 16.87
CA LEU A 700 -13.80 25.97 15.79
C LEU A 700 -13.43 24.50 15.71
N VAL A 701 -13.12 23.87 16.85
CA VAL A 701 -12.55 22.52 16.95
C VAL A 701 -13.28 21.64 17.95
N GLY A 702 -14.44 22.06 18.44
CA GLY A 702 -15.24 21.24 19.35
C GLY A 702 -15.85 20.03 18.66
N GLN A 703 -16.12 18.97 19.43
CA GLN A 703 -16.76 17.74 18.95
C GLN A 703 -18.10 17.96 18.22
N ASP A 704 -18.82 19.04 18.53
CA ASP A 704 -20.11 19.36 17.91
C ASP A 704 -19.96 19.92 16.48
N VAL A 705 -18.78 20.45 16.16
CA VAL A 705 -18.42 21.08 14.87
C VAL A 705 -17.82 20.07 13.91
N VAL A 706 -16.93 19.22 14.42
CA VAL A 706 -16.19 18.25 13.62
C VAL A 706 -17.10 17.12 13.12
N LYS A 707 -16.93 16.70 11.86
CA LYS A 707 -17.78 15.71 11.16
C LYS A 707 -17.02 14.56 10.50
N GLY A 708 -15.70 14.65 10.38
CA GLY A 708 -14.90 13.74 9.55
C GLY A 708 -15.14 12.26 9.84
N LYS A 709 -15.01 11.82 11.11
CA LYS A 709 -15.24 10.41 11.48
C LYS A 709 -16.61 9.90 11.05
N GLU A 710 -17.67 10.65 11.38
CA GLU A 710 -19.03 10.26 11.04
C GLU A 710 -19.20 10.13 9.52
N TYR A 711 -18.66 11.10 8.76
CA TYR A 711 -18.85 11.13 7.31
C TYR A 711 -18.10 10.00 6.61
N VAL A 712 -16.86 9.70 7.02
CA VAL A 712 -16.08 8.60 6.40
C VAL A 712 -16.66 7.23 6.75
N GLU A 713 -17.11 6.99 7.99
CA GLU A 713 -17.70 5.70 8.38
C GLU A 713 -19.03 5.42 7.69
N ARG A 714 -19.76 6.48 7.29
CA ARG A 714 -21.08 6.37 6.64
C ARG A 714 -21.05 6.35 5.12
N SER A 715 -19.88 6.41 4.48
CA SER A 715 -19.78 6.63 3.03
C SER A 715 -19.10 5.48 2.28
N ASN A 716 -19.64 5.16 1.11
CA ASN A 716 -19.08 4.18 0.18
C ASN A 716 -18.00 4.79 -0.72
N LEU A 717 -18.19 6.03 -1.16
CA LEU A 717 -17.19 6.80 -1.89
C LEU A 717 -16.68 7.96 -1.02
N ILE A 718 -15.37 8.07 -0.86
CA ILE A 718 -14.76 9.06 0.04
C ILE A 718 -13.72 9.86 -0.74
N TRP A 719 -13.96 11.15 -0.91
CA TRP A 719 -13.00 12.13 -1.43
C TRP A 719 -12.42 12.93 -0.26
N LEU A 720 -11.11 12.78 -0.03
CA LEU A 720 -10.35 13.54 0.95
C LEU A 720 -9.32 14.40 0.24
N ASN A 721 -9.32 15.70 0.53
CA ASN A 721 -8.30 16.59 -0.01
C ASN A 721 -7.78 17.55 1.06
N ALA A 722 -6.50 17.45 1.42
CA ALA A 722 -5.84 18.31 2.39
C ALA A 722 -4.31 18.07 2.36
N HIS A 723 -3.64 18.22 3.50
CA HIS A 723 -2.18 18.13 3.62
C HIS A 723 -1.80 16.87 4.38
N GLY A 724 -0.65 16.32 4.07
CA GLY A 724 -0.21 15.09 4.71
C GLY A 724 1.22 14.74 4.37
N ASN A 725 1.61 13.61 4.91
CA ASN A 725 2.85 12.90 4.63
C ASN A 725 2.54 11.38 4.69
N GLN A 726 3.57 10.54 4.59
CA GLN A 726 3.42 9.09 4.61
C GLN A 726 2.67 8.52 5.84
N HIS A 727 2.62 9.25 6.96
CA HIS A 727 2.05 8.79 8.23
C HIS A 727 0.66 9.35 8.54
N VAL A 728 0.35 10.55 8.03
CA VAL A 728 -0.79 11.33 8.51
C VAL A 728 -1.33 12.27 7.44
N PHE A 729 -2.64 12.50 7.49
CA PHE A 729 -3.34 13.53 6.74
C PHE A 729 -4.11 14.47 7.67
N MET A 730 -4.07 15.78 7.40
CA MET A 730 -4.53 16.85 8.26
C MET A 730 -5.47 17.78 7.48
N ALA A 731 -6.75 17.79 7.86
CA ALA A 731 -7.76 18.64 7.25
C ALA A 731 -7.66 20.13 7.65
N PRO A 732 -7.45 20.50 8.93
CA PRO A 732 -7.45 21.91 9.31
C PRO A 732 -6.30 22.68 8.65
N GLY A 733 -6.62 23.88 8.15
CA GLY A 733 -5.70 24.76 7.44
C GLY A 733 -5.17 25.93 8.28
N PRO A 734 -4.66 26.98 7.61
CA PRO A 734 -4.09 28.17 8.26
C PRO A 734 -5.04 28.88 9.23
N TYR A 735 -6.35 28.69 9.07
CA TYR A 735 -7.37 29.20 9.98
C TYR A 735 -7.21 28.63 11.39
N LEU A 736 -6.96 27.33 11.55
CA LEU A 736 -6.71 26.77 12.88
C LEU A 736 -5.30 27.14 13.39
N VAL A 737 -4.32 27.18 12.51
CA VAL A 737 -2.92 27.52 12.87
C VAL A 737 -2.81 28.90 13.53
N ALA A 738 -3.59 29.88 13.05
CA ALA A 738 -3.63 31.24 13.60
C ALA A 738 -4.49 31.39 14.87
N ALA A 739 -5.20 30.34 15.30
CA ALA A 739 -6.07 30.34 16.47
C ALA A 739 -5.30 30.06 17.78
N GLY A 740 -6.00 29.72 18.86
CA GLY A 740 -5.37 29.36 20.14
C GLY A 740 -4.87 30.52 21.01
N LEU A 741 -4.79 31.74 20.47
CA LEU A 741 -4.44 32.96 21.21
C LEU A 741 -5.48 34.07 20.99
N GLY A 742 -6.11 34.51 22.08
CA GLY A 742 -7.14 35.55 22.10
C GLY A 742 -8.50 35.10 21.59
N GLY A 743 -9.42 36.07 21.53
CA GLY A 743 -10.77 35.88 20.98
C GLY A 743 -10.85 36.07 19.46
N PRO A 744 -12.06 36.10 18.89
CA PRO A 744 -12.27 36.14 17.43
C PRO A 744 -11.64 37.36 16.73
N ILE A 745 -11.55 38.51 17.42
CA ILE A 745 -10.94 39.73 16.87
C ILE A 745 -9.43 39.53 16.69
N LEU A 746 -8.74 39.03 17.73
CA LEU A 746 -7.30 38.79 17.65
C LEU A 746 -6.99 37.69 16.63
N HIS A 747 -7.81 36.64 16.58
CA HIS A 747 -7.65 35.59 15.57
C HIS A 747 -7.69 36.16 14.14
N ARG A 748 -8.63 37.05 13.82
CA ARG A 748 -8.67 37.69 12.48
C ARG A 748 -7.38 38.45 12.15
N ILE A 749 -6.77 39.11 13.13
CA ILE A 749 -5.49 39.81 12.96
C ILE A 749 -4.37 38.79 12.76
N LEU A 750 -4.28 37.77 13.61
CA LEU A 750 -3.27 36.72 13.52
C LEU A 750 -3.37 35.93 12.21
N LEU A 751 -4.56 35.68 11.70
CA LEU A 751 -4.74 35.01 10.40
C LEU A 751 -4.08 35.79 9.26
N GLN A 752 -4.01 37.12 9.36
CA GLN A 752 -3.33 37.97 8.38
C GLN A 752 -1.81 38.05 8.58
N ILE A 753 -1.26 37.49 9.67
CA ILE A 753 0.16 37.63 10.04
C ILE A 753 0.84 36.26 10.23
N VAL A 754 0.27 35.35 11.01
CA VAL A 754 0.87 34.05 11.36
C VAL A 754 1.18 33.20 10.12
N PRO A 755 0.25 32.97 9.18
CA PRO A 755 0.60 32.27 7.93
C PRO A 755 1.69 32.97 7.10
N ASN A 756 1.93 34.26 7.37
CA ASN A 756 2.90 35.13 6.70
C ASN A 756 4.30 34.94 7.19
N VAL A 757 4.43 34.83 8.50
CA VAL A 757 5.73 34.70 9.16
C VAL A 757 6.12 33.23 9.26
N MET A 758 5.14 32.34 9.41
CA MET A 758 5.36 30.97 9.87
C MET A 758 4.96 29.92 8.82
N GLY A 759 4.92 30.31 7.54
CA GLY A 759 4.70 29.40 6.40
C GLY A 759 3.30 28.80 6.29
N GLY A 760 2.35 29.20 7.15
CA GLY A 760 0.99 28.64 7.17
C GLY A 760 0.87 27.28 7.87
N PHE A 761 1.93 26.82 8.53
CA PHE A 761 1.99 25.53 9.22
C PHE A 761 2.48 25.62 10.67
N LEU A 762 2.99 26.77 11.10
CA LEU A 762 3.39 26.98 12.49
C LEU A 762 2.61 28.18 13.04
N GLY A 763 2.13 28.08 14.28
CA GLY A 763 1.30 29.11 14.88
C GLY A 763 0.69 28.67 16.20
N PRO A 764 0.11 29.58 16.99
CA PRO A 764 -0.38 29.31 18.34
C PRO A 764 -1.41 28.16 18.39
N GLY A 765 -2.20 27.98 17.33
CA GLY A 765 -3.19 26.91 17.23
C GLY A 765 -2.71 25.64 16.55
N TYR A 766 -1.47 25.57 16.05
CA TYR A 766 -0.96 24.44 15.26
C TYR A 766 -1.26 23.09 15.92
N HIS A 767 -0.79 22.84 17.15
CA HIS A 767 -0.96 21.54 17.79
C HIS A 767 -2.42 21.16 18.10
N LEU A 768 -3.39 22.09 17.99
CA LEU A 768 -4.82 21.74 18.13
C LEU A 768 -5.29 20.83 16.99
N VAL A 769 -4.54 20.75 15.89
CA VAL A 769 -4.81 19.77 14.82
C VAL A 769 -4.67 18.32 15.30
N ASN A 770 -3.74 18.04 16.23
CA ASN A 770 -3.26 16.70 16.56
C ASN A 770 -4.37 15.70 16.91
N LEU A 771 -5.40 16.15 17.64
CA LEU A 771 -6.54 15.30 18.01
C LEU A 771 -7.38 14.89 16.80
N GLY A 772 -7.50 15.78 15.81
CA GLY A 772 -8.35 15.63 14.64
C GLY A 772 -7.64 15.13 13.39
N GLU A 773 -6.37 14.70 13.50
CA GLU A 773 -5.60 14.17 12.38
C GLU A 773 -6.09 12.78 11.95
N TYR A 774 -5.99 12.50 10.65
CA TYR A 774 -6.15 11.17 10.06
C TYR A 774 -4.78 10.48 10.07
N SER A 775 -4.30 10.14 11.26
CA SER A 775 -3.07 9.35 11.46
C SER A 775 -3.38 7.88 11.64
N THR A 776 -2.37 7.02 11.50
CA THR A 776 -2.52 5.57 11.74
C THR A 776 -3.16 5.26 13.09
N ARG A 777 -2.69 5.90 14.18
CA ARG A 777 -3.23 5.86 15.55
C ARG A 777 -4.76 6.02 15.63
N ASN A 778 -5.30 6.93 14.82
CA ASN A 778 -6.71 7.29 14.86
C ASN A 778 -7.53 6.52 13.81
N VAL A 779 -6.98 6.34 12.61
CA VAL A 779 -7.67 5.73 11.46
C VAL A 779 -7.84 4.22 11.63
N GLU A 780 -6.86 3.50 12.18
CA GLU A 780 -6.97 2.03 12.38
C GLU A 780 -8.23 1.64 13.18
N ASN A 781 -8.70 2.55 14.03
CA ASN A 781 -9.81 2.33 14.96
C ASN A 781 -11.16 2.69 14.36
N LEU A 782 -11.20 3.22 13.14
CA LEU A 782 -12.44 3.46 12.42
C LEU A 782 -13.16 2.16 12.06
N ASN A 783 -14.44 2.30 11.80
CA ASN A 783 -15.35 1.23 11.42
C ASN A 783 -15.84 1.47 9.99
N LEU A 784 -14.91 1.48 9.05
CA LEU A 784 -15.25 1.70 7.64
C LEU A 784 -16.02 0.48 7.09
N GLY A 785 -16.91 0.74 6.14
CA GLY A 785 -17.37 -0.26 5.18
C GLY A 785 -16.32 -0.48 4.09
N PRO A 786 -16.59 -1.38 3.11
CA PRO A 786 -15.71 -1.62 1.97
C PRO A 786 -15.71 -0.44 0.96
N SER A 787 -15.29 0.75 1.41
CA SER A 787 -15.34 2.00 0.65
C SER A 787 -14.21 2.11 -0.39
N LEU A 788 -14.44 2.93 -1.42
CA LEU A 788 -13.38 3.51 -2.26
C LEU A 788 -12.96 4.86 -1.65
N VAL A 789 -11.69 4.99 -1.29
CA VAL A 789 -11.11 6.21 -0.71
C VAL A 789 -10.13 6.85 -1.70
N TRP A 790 -10.33 8.12 -2.01
CA TRP A 790 -9.35 8.95 -2.71
C TRP A 790 -8.75 9.96 -1.74
N ILE A 791 -7.43 9.99 -1.65
CA ILE A 791 -6.69 10.94 -0.82
C ILE A 791 -5.80 11.80 -1.71
N GLU A 792 -6.28 13.01 -2.00
CA GLU A 792 -5.52 14.04 -2.68
C GLU A 792 -4.64 14.77 -1.65
N SER A 793 -3.43 14.27 -1.43
CA SER A 793 -2.48 14.81 -0.45
C SER A 793 -1.07 14.29 -0.65
N CYS A 794 -0.08 15.12 -0.32
CA CYS A 794 1.33 14.82 -0.47
C CYS A 794 1.75 13.53 0.26
N VAL A 795 2.44 12.63 -0.44
CA VAL A 795 3.23 11.48 0.06
C VAL A 795 2.42 10.41 0.80
N VAL A 796 1.10 10.57 0.96
CA VAL A 796 0.25 9.66 1.76
C VAL A 796 0.25 8.24 1.20
N GLY A 797 0.39 8.08 -0.13
CA GLY A 797 0.41 6.79 -0.83
C GLY A 797 1.79 6.13 -0.94
N ARG A 798 2.85 6.70 -0.34
CA ARG A 798 4.20 6.12 -0.44
C ARG A 798 4.31 4.82 0.38
N ILE A 799 4.88 3.78 -0.21
CA ILE A 799 5.11 2.46 0.43
C ILE A 799 6.59 2.09 0.56
N GLU A 800 7.46 2.65 -0.26
CA GLU A 800 8.91 2.39 -0.17
C GLU A 800 9.51 3.10 1.05
N GLY A 801 10.33 2.40 1.83
CA GLY A 801 10.96 2.99 3.01
C GLY A 801 10.00 3.30 4.17
N VAL A 802 8.72 2.95 4.03
CA VAL A 802 7.65 3.16 5.02
C VAL A 802 7.21 1.81 5.56
N TYR A 803 7.29 1.62 6.88
CA TYR A 803 6.85 0.38 7.49
C TYR A 803 5.30 0.27 7.41
N PRO A 804 4.70 -0.91 7.16
CA PRO A 804 3.27 -0.99 6.84
C PRO A 804 2.34 -0.37 7.90
N THR A 805 2.65 -0.56 9.18
CA THR A 805 1.83 -0.06 10.30
C THR A 805 1.92 1.45 10.53
N GLU A 806 2.96 2.11 9.99
CA GLU A 806 3.11 3.57 10.09
C GLU A 806 2.51 4.29 8.87
N SER A 807 2.00 3.56 7.88
CA SER A 807 1.45 4.13 6.65
C SER A 807 0.01 4.62 6.84
N GLY A 808 -0.20 5.93 6.62
CA GLY A 808 -1.49 6.59 6.79
C GLY A 808 -2.60 6.00 5.90
N PHE A 809 -2.29 5.69 4.63
CA PHE A 809 -3.28 5.12 3.72
C PHE A 809 -3.57 3.63 4.02
N GLN A 810 -2.57 2.84 4.44
CA GLN A 810 -2.80 1.45 4.81
C GLN A 810 -3.65 1.32 6.07
N ALA A 811 -3.65 2.32 6.96
CA ALA A 811 -4.60 2.35 8.07
C ALA A 811 -6.06 2.40 7.61
N PHE A 812 -6.38 3.04 6.46
CA PHE A 812 -7.74 2.97 5.88
C PHE A 812 -8.07 1.56 5.38
N LEU A 813 -7.11 0.88 4.74
CA LEU A 813 -7.26 -0.53 4.33
C LEU A 813 -7.44 -1.44 5.55
N HIS A 814 -6.72 -1.21 6.64
CA HIS A 814 -6.89 -1.93 7.90
C HIS A 814 -8.30 -1.69 8.49
N ALA A 815 -8.76 -0.44 8.50
CA ALA A 815 -10.02 -0.04 9.11
C ALA A 815 -11.29 -0.51 8.35
N GLY A 816 -11.16 -0.88 7.07
CA GLY A 816 -12.28 -1.48 6.32
C GLY A 816 -12.35 -1.12 4.83
N ALA A 817 -11.61 -0.11 4.35
CA ALA A 817 -11.66 0.32 2.95
C ALA A 817 -11.32 -0.82 1.96
N ALA A 818 -12.03 -0.88 0.84
CA ALA A 818 -11.80 -1.87 -0.22
C ALA A 818 -10.75 -1.44 -1.25
N ALA A 819 -10.56 -0.13 -1.41
CA ALA A 819 -9.53 0.43 -2.27
C ALA A 819 -9.16 1.84 -1.80
N VAL A 820 -7.88 2.20 -1.96
CA VAL A 820 -7.37 3.54 -1.68
C VAL A 820 -6.53 4.01 -2.86
N ILE A 821 -6.76 5.24 -3.32
CA ILE A 821 -5.94 5.94 -4.31
C ILE A 821 -5.32 7.15 -3.60
N ALA A 822 -4.00 7.25 -3.59
CA ALA A 822 -3.27 8.30 -2.88
C ALA A 822 -1.92 8.58 -3.57
N SER A 823 -1.44 9.82 -3.49
CA SER A 823 -0.19 10.22 -4.13
C SER A 823 1.04 9.72 -3.37
N SER A 824 2.02 9.17 -4.11
CA SER A 824 3.30 8.69 -3.56
C SER A 824 4.36 9.79 -3.31
N THR A 825 4.09 11.04 -3.70
CA THR A 825 5.05 12.17 -3.66
C THR A 825 4.34 13.48 -3.32
N GLY A 826 5.03 14.61 -3.33
CA GLY A 826 4.39 15.92 -3.23
C GLY A 826 3.34 16.14 -4.32
N SER A 827 2.05 16.15 -3.96
CA SER A 827 0.95 16.35 -4.91
C SER A 827 0.90 17.78 -5.46
N ASN A 828 0.70 17.89 -6.77
CA ASN A 828 0.50 19.17 -7.43
C ASN A 828 -0.98 19.55 -7.40
N ILE A 829 -1.27 20.79 -7.01
CA ILE A 829 -2.62 21.32 -7.07
C ILE A 829 -2.62 22.66 -7.79
N ALA A 830 -3.74 22.99 -8.42
CA ALA A 830 -4.02 24.33 -8.94
C ALA A 830 -4.17 25.39 -7.83
N GLY A 831 -4.04 24.96 -6.56
CA GLY A 831 -4.40 25.67 -5.34
C GLY A 831 -4.17 27.17 -5.40
N GLY A 832 -5.23 27.93 -5.15
CA GLY A 832 -5.21 29.39 -5.18
C GLY A 832 -5.54 30.04 -6.53
N TYR A 833 -5.71 29.26 -7.60
CA TYR A 833 -5.94 29.81 -8.94
C TYR A 833 -7.43 29.90 -9.29
N LEU A 834 -8.06 31.02 -8.93
CA LEU A 834 -9.41 31.39 -9.39
C LEU A 834 -9.35 32.47 -10.47
N GLU A 835 -10.19 32.34 -11.51
CA GLU A 835 -10.27 33.31 -12.60
C GLU A 835 -11.29 34.45 -12.30
N PRO A 836 -11.03 35.70 -12.71
CA PRO A 836 -9.91 36.13 -13.54
C PRO A 836 -8.60 36.37 -12.78
N LYS A 837 -7.50 35.76 -13.24
CA LYS A 837 -6.13 36.02 -12.75
C LYS A 837 -5.23 36.53 -13.87
N LYS A 838 -5.13 37.86 -13.94
CA LYS A 838 -4.43 38.57 -15.04
C LYS A 838 -2.92 38.75 -14.84
N HIS A 839 -2.42 38.52 -13.64
CA HIS A 839 -1.02 38.72 -13.30
C HIS A 839 -0.54 37.68 -12.29
N ARG A 840 0.78 37.54 -12.19
CA ARG A 840 1.45 36.57 -11.33
C ARG A 840 1.20 36.78 -9.84
N TYR A 841 1.31 38.02 -9.37
CA TYR A 841 1.21 38.37 -7.96
C TYR A 841 -0.25 38.50 -7.52
N ASP A 842 -0.55 38.20 -6.26
CA ASP A 842 -1.90 38.25 -5.73
C ASP A 842 -2.08 39.51 -4.87
N LEU A 843 -2.93 40.42 -5.33
CA LEU A 843 -3.36 41.58 -4.54
C LEU A 843 -4.68 41.24 -3.84
N PRO A 844 -4.92 41.73 -2.61
CA PRO A 844 -6.15 41.40 -1.87
C PRO A 844 -7.43 41.64 -2.68
N TRP A 845 -7.51 42.77 -3.40
CA TRP A 845 -8.66 43.10 -4.26
C TRP A 845 -8.83 42.13 -5.44
N THR A 846 -7.73 41.67 -6.05
CA THR A 846 -7.80 40.81 -7.24
C THR A 846 -8.23 39.40 -6.88
N VAL A 847 -7.75 38.88 -5.73
CA VAL A 847 -8.18 37.60 -5.17
C VAL A 847 -9.68 37.66 -4.82
N TRP A 848 -10.10 38.70 -4.11
CA TRP A 848 -11.51 38.89 -3.75
C TRP A 848 -12.43 39.00 -4.97
N ARG A 849 -12.00 39.73 -6.00
CA ARG A 849 -12.75 39.84 -7.27
C ARG A 849 -12.87 38.48 -7.97
N ALA A 850 -11.80 37.69 -8.01
CA ALA A 850 -11.83 36.35 -8.59
C ALA A 850 -12.80 35.43 -7.84
N TYR A 851 -12.72 35.41 -6.50
CA TYR A 851 -13.65 34.64 -5.66
C TYR A 851 -15.12 35.02 -5.90
N LEU A 852 -15.45 36.33 -5.90
CA LEU A 852 -16.81 36.79 -6.15
C LEU A 852 -17.30 36.45 -7.56
N ASN A 853 -16.44 36.59 -8.56
CA ASN A 853 -16.79 36.25 -9.94
C ASN A 853 -17.12 34.76 -10.08
N THR A 854 -16.25 33.89 -9.55
CA THR A 854 -16.46 32.44 -9.52
C THR A 854 -17.73 32.08 -8.77
N THR A 855 -17.95 32.65 -7.58
CA THR A 855 -19.16 32.41 -6.78
C THR A 855 -20.44 32.83 -7.52
N ARG A 856 -20.42 33.96 -8.25
CA ARG A 856 -21.55 34.39 -9.08
C ARG A 856 -21.80 33.45 -10.26
N ASN A 857 -20.75 32.90 -10.86
CA ASN A 857 -20.84 31.92 -11.95
C ASN A 857 -21.40 30.58 -11.47
N MET A 858 -20.96 30.10 -10.30
CA MET A 858 -21.49 28.86 -9.71
C MET A 858 -22.99 28.95 -9.41
N LYS A 859 -23.48 30.11 -8.97
CA LYS A 859 -24.93 30.36 -8.81
C LYS A 859 -25.72 30.24 -10.12
N LYS A 860 -25.05 30.30 -11.28
CA LYS A 860 -25.61 30.10 -12.62
C LYS A 860 -25.34 28.69 -13.16
N GLY A 861 -24.79 27.78 -12.36
CA GLY A 861 -24.38 26.44 -12.79
C GLY A 861 -23.06 26.39 -13.54
N ILE A 862 -22.27 27.47 -13.56
CA ILE A 862 -20.97 27.54 -14.25
C ILE A 862 -19.86 27.36 -13.21
N TYR A 863 -19.24 26.19 -13.18
CA TYR A 863 -18.16 25.84 -12.27
C TYR A 863 -16.79 25.93 -12.96
N PRO A 864 -15.69 26.16 -12.22
CA PRO A 864 -14.34 26.09 -12.78
C PRO A 864 -14.01 24.70 -13.33
N ASP A 865 -13.10 24.63 -14.31
CA ASP A 865 -12.56 23.36 -14.80
C ASP A 865 -11.68 22.69 -13.72
N SER A 866 -11.68 21.36 -13.68
CA SER A 866 -10.79 20.56 -12.84
C SER A 866 -9.44 20.36 -13.52
N HIS A 867 -8.38 20.37 -12.71
CA HIS A 867 -7.00 20.14 -13.15
C HIS A 867 -6.28 19.25 -12.13
N PHE A 868 -5.12 18.69 -12.49
CA PHE A 868 -4.36 17.75 -11.64
C PHE A 868 -5.22 16.58 -11.13
N GLY A 869 -5.06 16.14 -9.87
CA GLY A 869 -5.79 15.01 -9.31
C GLY A 869 -7.33 15.15 -9.32
N TYR A 870 -7.86 16.38 -9.22
CA TYR A 870 -9.30 16.62 -9.40
C TYR A 870 -9.81 16.20 -10.78
N LEU A 871 -9.00 16.39 -11.84
CA LEU A 871 -9.38 15.99 -13.19
C LEU A 871 -9.34 14.46 -13.35
N ILE A 872 -8.32 13.80 -12.80
CA ILE A 872 -8.24 12.34 -12.81
C ILE A 872 -9.44 11.73 -12.06
N PHE A 873 -9.76 12.27 -10.89
CA PHE A 873 -10.92 11.82 -10.11
C PHE A 873 -12.25 12.01 -10.84
N GLU A 874 -12.47 13.18 -11.44
CA GLU A 874 -13.68 13.43 -12.23
C GLU A 874 -13.81 12.47 -13.42
N GLU A 875 -12.73 12.24 -14.15
CA GLU A 875 -12.72 11.31 -15.29
C GLU A 875 -12.94 9.86 -14.84
N MET A 876 -12.41 9.46 -13.68
CA MET A 876 -12.69 8.16 -13.08
C MET A 876 -14.18 8.05 -12.73
N CYS A 877 -14.76 9.06 -12.08
CA CYS A 877 -16.19 9.08 -11.74
C CYS A 877 -17.07 9.01 -13.00
N LYS A 878 -16.70 9.69 -14.09
CA LYS A 878 -17.37 9.55 -15.40
C LYS A 878 -17.28 8.13 -15.96
N GLY A 879 -16.17 7.43 -15.74
CA GLY A 879 -16.03 6.01 -16.07
C GLY A 879 -16.95 5.12 -15.23
N LEU A 880 -17.01 5.35 -13.92
CA LEU A 880 -17.87 4.61 -12.99
C LEU A 880 -19.36 4.77 -13.33
N MET A 881 -19.81 5.97 -13.72
CA MET A 881 -21.19 6.20 -14.19
C MET A 881 -21.57 5.40 -15.45
N LYS A 882 -20.59 4.89 -16.19
CA LYS A 882 -20.78 4.00 -17.34
C LYS A 882 -20.69 2.52 -16.95
N ASN A 883 -20.84 2.19 -15.66
CA ASN A 883 -20.71 0.85 -15.09
C ASN A 883 -19.33 0.20 -15.33
N ALA A 884 -18.26 0.99 -15.46
CA ALA A 884 -16.90 0.45 -15.47
C ALA A 884 -16.48 -0.01 -14.07
N THR A 885 -15.57 -0.99 -13.99
CA THR A 885 -14.89 -1.32 -12.74
C THR A 885 -14.03 -0.15 -12.29
N VAL A 886 -13.72 -0.06 -10.99
CA VAL A 886 -12.83 0.99 -10.43
C VAL A 886 -11.48 0.99 -11.16
N GLY A 887 -10.88 -0.17 -11.37
CA GLY A 887 -9.59 -0.29 -12.07
C GLY A 887 -9.64 0.20 -13.52
N LEU A 888 -10.67 -0.19 -14.29
CA LEU A 888 -10.82 0.26 -15.67
C LEU A 888 -11.11 1.77 -15.74
N ALA A 889 -11.98 2.28 -14.88
CA ALA A 889 -12.31 3.70 -14.80
C ALA A 889 -11.06 4.54 -14.48
N PHE A 890 -10.24 4.08 -13.52
CA PHE A 890 -9.01 4.76 -13.12
C PHE A 890 -7.95 4.75 -14.22
N ARG A 891 -7.70 3.59 -14.86
CA ARG A 891 -6.81 3.49 -16.03
C ARG A 891 -7.22 4.44 -17.15
N ASN A 892 -8.51 4.47 -17.47
CA ASN A 892 -9.06 5.39 -18.49
C ASN A 892 -8.85 6.86 -18.10
N ALA A 893 -9.07 7.20 -16.84
CA ALA A 893 -8.90 8.55 -16.33
C ALA A 893 -7.44 9.02 -16.42
N LYS A 894 -6.48 8.17 -16.04
CA LYS A 894 -5.04 8.45 -16.19
C LYS A 894 -4.67 8.73 -17.64
N ASN A 895 -5.09 7.86 -18.58
CA ASN A 895 -4.79 8.04 -20.00
C ASN A 895 -5.45 9.29 -20.61
N ALA A 896 -6.59 9.72 -20.08
CA ALA A 896 -7.29 10.93 -20.55
C ALA A 896 -6.68 12.23 -19.98
N TYR A 897 -5.93 12.16 -18.88
CA TYR A 897 -5.51 13.31 -18.10
C TYR A 897 -4.52 14.23 -18.84
N LEU A 898 -3.34 13.74 -19.22
CA LEU A 898 -2.32 14.58 -19.88
C LEU A 898 -2.82 15.20 -21.20
N PRO A 899 -3.52 14.47 -22.10
CA PRO A 899 -4.12 15.07 -23.29
C PRO A 899 -5.06 16.26 -23.00
N LYS A 900 -5.81 16.20 -21.90
CA LYS A 900 -6.75 17.26 -21.49
C LYS A 900 -6.04 18.41 -20.78
N ASP A 901 -5.09 18.10 -19.91
CA ASP A 901 -4.53 19.09 -18.99
C ASP A 901 -3.28 19.79 -19.52
N ALA A 902 -2.46 19.14 -20.34
CA ALA A 902 -1.11 19.61 -20.70
C ALA A 902 -1.06 21.03 -21.29
N ASN A 903 -2.10 21.46 -22.00
CA ASN A 903 -2.17 22.79 -22.63
C ASN A 903 -2.71 23.89 -21.71
N TRP A 904 -3.30 23.55 -20.56
CA TRP A 904 -3.72 24.54 -19.57
C TRP A 904 -2.50 25.31 -19.02
N THR A 905 -2.61 26.63 -18.88
CA THR A 905 -1.48 27.47 -18.49
C THR A 905 -1.73 28.22 -17.19
N LEU A 906 -0.67 28.35 -16.39
CA LEU A 906 -0.66 28.92 -15.06
C LEU A 906 0.42 29.98 -14.92
N TRP A 907 0.21 30.96 -14.04
CA TRP A 907 1.26 31.91 -13.66
C TRP A 907 2.31 31.28 -12.74
N TRP A 908 1.88 30.28 -11.98
CA TRP A 908 2.62 29.50 -11.01
C TRP A 908 1.72 28.34 -10.55
N ASN A 909 2.32 27.24 -10.12
CA ASN A 909 1.72 26.21 -9.29
C ASN A 909 2.56 26.10 -8.00
N PRO A 910 1.95 25.86 -6.84
CA PRO A 910 2.70 25.59 -5.61
C PRO A 910 3.34 24.19 -5.67
N PRO A 911 4.66 24.10 -5.41
CA PRO A 911 5.23 22.95 -4.71
C PRO A 911 5.34 23.20 -3.20
N LEU A 912 5.36 22.11 -2.43
CA LEU A 912 5.65 22.04 -0.99
C LEU A 912 6.90 21.16 -0.72
N GLY A 913 8.00 21.35 -1.46
CA GLY A 913 9.28 20.66 -1.23
C GLY A 913 10.24 21.43 -0.30
N GLU A 914 11.23 20.75 0.31
CA GLU A 914 12.20 21.39 1.22
C GLU A 914 13.30 22.20 0.48
N ASN A 915 13.59 21.89 -0.79
CA ASN A 915 14.70 22.48 -1.57
C ASN A 915 14.25 23.48 -2.66
N LEU A 916 13.49 24.50 -2.26
CA LEU A 916 12.79 25.39 -3.19
C LEU A 916 13.53 26.71 -3.56
N LYS A 917 14.65 27.03 -2.89
CA LYS A 917 15.32 28.35 -3.00
C LYS A 917 15.78 28.71 -4.42
N ASP A 918 16.29 27.74 -5.20
CA ASP A 918 16.86 27.99 -6.54
C ASP A 918 15.86 27.84 -7.69
N ILE A 919 14.78 27.09 -7.49
CA ILE A 919 13.76 26.86 -8.53
C ILE A 919 12.93 28.12 -8.73
N TYR A 920 12.51 28.74 -7.62
CA TYR A 920 11.69 29.96 -7.69
C TYR A 920 12.47 31.16 -8.21
N SER A 921 13.78 31.26 -7.95
CA SER A 921 14.60 32.35 -8.47
C SER A 921 14.65 32.37 -10.01
N LYS A 922 14.68 31.21 -10.66
CA LYS A 922 14.64 31.08 -12.13
C LYS A 922 13.24 31.31 -12.70
N GLU A 923 12.19 30.79 -12.06
CA GLU A 923 10.81 31.02 -12.49
C GLU A 923 10.37 32.48 -12.35
N MET A 924 10.93 33.22 -11.38
CA MET A 924 10.67 34.64 -11.15
C MET A 924 10.97 35.54 -12.36
N SER A 925 11.73 35.09 -13.36
CA SER A 925 12.04 35.88 -14.57
C SER A 925 10.93 35.88 -15.64
N LYS A 926 9.98 34.94 -15.62
CA LYS A 926 8.98 34.78 -16.71
C LYS A 926 7.87 35.86 -16.67
N SER A 927 7.55 36.48 -17.81
CA SER A 927 6.46 37.49 -17.91
C SER A 927 5.11 36.92 -18.40
N LYS A 928 5.03 35.61 -18.64
CA LYS A 928 3.86 34.92 -19.22
C LYS A 928 3.49 33.64 -18.46
N LYS A 929 2.24 33.17 -18.61
CA LYS A 929 1.80 31.86 -18.11
C LYS A 929 2.63 30.74 -18.77
N ASP A 930 2.82 29.63 -18.07
CA ASP A 930 3.51 28.43 -18.54
C ASP A 930 2.59 27.20 -18.40
N ARG A 931 2.85 26.14 -19.17
CA ARG A 931 2.07 24.90 -19.16
C ARG A 931 2.29 24.05 -17.91
N MET A 932 3.37 24.28 -17.17
CA MET A 932 3.75 23.50 -15.98
C MET A 932 3.80 21.99 -16.26
N LEU A 933 4.33 21.60 -17.42
CA LEU A 933 4.24 20.22 -17.90
C LEU A 933 4.85 19.21 -16.93
N LYS A 934 6.00 19.55 -16.32
CA LYS A 934 6.67 18.72 -15.30
C LYS A 934 5.77 18.37 -14.11
N ALA A 935 5.04 19.35 -13.58
CA ALA A 935 4.09 19.16 -12.50
C ALA A 935 2.94 18.23 -12.91
N LYS A 936 2.48 18.35 -14.15
CA LYS A 936 1.40 17.51 -14.67
C LYS A 936 1.83 16.06 -14.85
N TYR A 937 3.06 15.81 -15.32
CA TYR A 937 3.61 14.46 -15.38
C TYR A 937 3.74 13.82 -13.99
N ILE A 938 4.14 14.59 -12.97
CA ILE A 938 4.17 14.09 -11.58
C ILE A 938 2.79 13.61 -11.16
N SER A 939 1.72 14.38 -11.45
CA SER A 939 0.35 13.94 -11.11
C SER A 939 -0.15 12.75 -11.92
N PHE A 940 0.42 12.47 -13.09
CA PHE A 940 0.14 11.21 -13.79
C PHE A 940 0.85 10.02 -13.13
N GLN A 941 2.08 10.22 -12.67
CA GLN A 941 2.95 9.17 -12.13
C GLN A 941 2.62 8.81 -10.67
N GLU A 942 2.15 9.76 -9.87
CA GLU A 942 1.97 9.62 -8.41
C GLU A 942 0.75 8.79 -7.98
N TYR A 943 -0.25 8.65 -8.86
CA TYR A 943 -1.45 7.84 -8.68
C TYR A 943 -1.38 6.60 -9.56
#